data_AF-A0A6N7Q477-F1
#
_entry.id   AF-A0A6N7Q477-F1
#
_cell.length_a   1.000
_cell.length_b   1.000
_cell.length_c   1.000
_cell.angle_alpha   90.00
_cell.angle_beta   90.00
_cell.angle_gamma   90.00
#
_symmetry.space_group_name_H-M   'P 1'
#
loop_
_entity.id
_entity.type
_entity.pdbx_description
1 polymer ?
#
loop_
_entity_poly.entity_id
_entity_poly.type
_entity_poly.pdbx_seq_one_letter_code
_entity_poly.pdbx_strand_id
1 'polypeptide(L)'
;MSVRRASAIFLTGLFLLTACSDGGNQNPPPTGGGGSGGSGGSGGSGGGPGIQIEKPENAIEGQYIFALDGAAVTPDMVQTVAEALAAAQGGKLLETYNGVMTGFMANGLDDEKALAIAKDPRVKGIMQDCVYELSEVQGDAPWGLDRIDQTTPTLDKNFIYNAGNGAGVYVYVIDTGIRRTHEEFGDRAIFGMSSVADGFEETDCQGHGTHVAGIVAGKTYGVAKGANVVSVRTFGCSGSSSAGYVMKGIDAITAGGKKPAVVNMSLAGPANSMVDDAIRFSMKQGFVYVVAAGNSNKDACLLSPARIPEVITVGATDDTDSRAPFSNWGSCVDIFAPGVDIDSASKTSDTTVATGSGTSQAAPFVAGVVALYMAQNPAATQAEVNAALLGGATTDLVKDPMGSTNKLLYSRFMEPKTGFQDTKIWANHAVGNPPDWLWQSIRYADANGDGLDDLCMLIGADIDCLTSDGSGSFLEQVAVSVPFPDQYWAVPNVVATIRHPDLNGDKRADVCWRSPSGILCGLSVGAAFDLKQWDTYYADSSVWDDAPAYWGTIQYPDLNGDGMADVCGRAANGIVCELSTGTSFGAPVTWDTFFSDPNGFAVADNLWGTIRFPDVNGDGRADVCGRHPAGIHCALSNGTGFVDMKLWEGYFTNDGPWDDSPAYWQTIQYADINGDKKMDVCGRAVNGIVCELSTGTSFGPPETWEPNFSDAAGWAGVPSHWGTISFADLNGDGKADVCGRATAGVVCGLSTGTSFAPATMWEPSFSDASGWAGMASHYGTIRYPDLNGDGKADLCGRSVSGIACGTAP
;
A
#
# COMPACT_ATOMS: atom_id res chain seq x y z
N MET A 1 -46.87 -18.51 36.00
CA MET A 1 -48.27 -18.22 35.63
C MET A 1 -48.34 -16.74 35.23
N SER A 2 -48.87 -16.39 34.05
CA SER A 2 -49.18 -15.03 33.55
C SER A 2 -48.08 -13.93 33.66
N VAL A 3 -47.30 -13.58 32.63
CA VAL A 3 -47.60 -12.88 31.35
C VAL A 3 -47.78 -11.34 31.46
N ARG A 4 -46.94 -10.60 30.68
CA ARG A 4 -47.09 -9.27 29.99
C ARG A 4 -45.75 -8.49 30.04
N ARG A 5 -45.31 -7.60 29.13
CA ARG A 5 -45.52 -7.21 27.68
C ARG A 5 -44.51 -6.05 27.40
N ALA A 6 -44.11 -5.62 26.20
CA ALA A 6 -44.15 -6.08 24.79
C ALA A 6 -43.35 -5.09 23.88
N SER A 7 -43.09 -5.46 22.61
CA SER A 7 -42.61 -4.60 21.48
C SER A 7 -41.11 -4.22 21.52
N ALA A 8 -40.26 -4.47 20.51
CA ALA A 8 -40.28 -4.20 19.05
C ALA A 8 -39.78 -2.81 18.65
N ILE A 9 -38.77 -2.75 17.77
CA ILE A 9 -38.72 -1.99 16.49
C ILE A 9 -37.58 -2.57 15.62
N PHE A 10 -37.79 -2.60 14.30
CA PHE A 10 -36.87 -3.01 13.23
C PHE A 10 -36.27 -1.77 12.54
N LEU A 11 -35.05 -1.86 11.99
CA LEU A 11 -34.52 -1.16 10.79
C LEU A 11 -33.11 -1.79 10.52
N THR A 12 -32.78 -2.60 9.50
CA THR A 12 -32.84 -2.58 8.01
C THR A 12 -31.71 -1.80 7.29
N GLY A 13 -30.85 -2.54 6.57
CA GLY A 13 -29.74 -2.08 5.72
C GLY A 13 -28.55 -3.04 5.86
N LEU A 14 -28.50 -4.21 5.21
CA LEU A 14 -28.15 -4.46 3.79
C LEU A 14 -26.65 -4.19 3.46
N PHE A 15 -25.76 -5.02 4.02
CA PHE A 15 -24.40 -5.23 3.49
C PHE A 15 -24.46 -6.14 2.26
N LEU A 16 -23.87 -5.70 1.14
CA LEU A 16 -23.57 -6.51 -0.04
C LEU A 16 -22.11 -6.25 -0.43
N LEU A 17 -21.36 -7.31 -0.77
CA LEU A 17 -19.93 -7.24 -1.02
C LEU A 17 -19.67 -6.71 -2.44
N THR A 18 -19.22 -5.47 -2.57
CA THR A 18 -18.71 -4.93 -3.84
C THR A 18 -17.18 -4.95 -3.88
N ALA A 19 -16.62 -6.03 -4.43
CA ALA A 19 -15.25 -6.08 -4.91
C ALA A 19 -15.17 -7.02 -6.13
N CYS A 20 -15.38 -6.43 -7.31
CA CYS A 20 -15.14 -7.02 -8.62
C CYS A 20 -14.45 -5.95 -9.48
N SER A 21 -13.38 -6.33 -10.19
CA SER A 21 -12.50 -5.39 -10.90
C SER A 21 -13.23 -4.62 -12.02
N ASP A 22 -13.12 -3.28 -12.02
CA ASP A 22 -13.60 -2.41 -13.11
C ASP A 22 -12.67 -2.53 -14.33
N GLY A 23 -13.01 -3.42 -15.27
CA GLY A 23 -12.24 -3.72 -16.48
C GLY A 23 -12.71 -2.93 -17.71
N GLY A 24 -12.77 -1.60 -17.62
CA GLY A 24 -13.47 -0.76 -18.59
C GLY A 24 -13.04 -0.94 -20.06
N ASN A 25 -14.01 -1.24 -20.95
CA ASN A 25 -13.80 -1.11 -22.39
C ASN A 25 -15.07 -0.64 -23.13
N GLN A 26 -15.06 0.62 -23.60
CA GLN A 26 -16.10 1.14 -24.50
C GLN A 26 -15.89 0.62 -25.92
N ASN A 27 -16.96 0.22 -26.62
CA ASN A 27 -17.02 0.31 -28.09
C ASN A 27 -18.49 0.28 -28.62
N PRO A 28 -18.75 0.64 -29.89
CA PRO A 28 -19.88 1.52 -30.26
C PRO A 28 -21.06 0.78 -30.94
N PRO A 29 -22.16 1.45 -31.35
CA PRO A 29 -23.42 0.77 -31.60
C PRO A 29 -23.55 0.15 -33.00
N PRO A 30 -24.20 -1.02 -33.14
CA PRO A 30 -24.73 -1.49 -34.41
C PRO A 30 -26.06 -0.80 -34.75
N THR A 31 -26.27 -0.53 -36.03
CA THR A 31 -27.43 0.22 -36.56
C THR A 31 -28.57 -0.69 -37.04
N GLY A 32 -29.81 -0.22 -36.84
CA GLY A 32 -30.93 -0.50 -37.76
C GLY A 32 -31.90 -1.62 -37.39
N GLY A 33 -33.20 -1.31 -37.49
CA GLY A 33 -34.30 -2.27 -37.37
C GLY A 33 -35.52 -1.68 -36.67
N GLY A 34 -36.49 -1.17 -37.44
CA GLY A 34 -37.67 -0.48 -36.87
C GLY A 34 -38.80 -1.43 -36.44
N GLY A 35 -39.63 -0.98 -35.49
CA GLY A 35 -40.85 -1.67 -35.05
C GLY A 35 -41.76 -0.70 -34.29
N SER A 36 -43.06 -0.70 -34.59
CA SER A 36 -43.98 0.38 -34.23
C SER A 36 -44.86 0.11 -33.02
N GLY A 37 -45.04 1.15 -32.18
CA GLY A 37 -46.34 1.52 -31.62
C GLY A 37 -46.79 0.87 -30.30
N GLY A 38 -47.23 1.71 -29.35
CA GLY A 38 -47.88 1.29 -28.11
C GLY A 38 -48.12 2.48 -27.19
N SER A 39 -49.37 2.82 -26.90
CA SER A 39 -49.75 4.01 -26.13
C SER A 39 -50.31 3.65 -24.76
N GLY A 40 -49.91 4.41 -23.74
CA GLY A 40 -50.76 4.79 -22.61
C GLY A 40 -50.91 3.81 -21.45
N GLY A 41 -50.69 4.31 -20.22
CA GLY A 41 -50.94 3.54 -19.00
C GLY A 41 -50.49 4.23 -17.72
N SER A 42 -51.22 5.27 -17.28
CA SER A 42 -51.09 5.75 -15.90
C SER A 42 -51.99 4.92 -14.98
N GLY A 43 -51.39 4.30 -13.95
CA GLY A 43 -52.06 3.52 -12.92
C GLY A 43 -51.04 3.19 -11.83
N GLY A 44 -51.35 3.47 -10.56
CA GLY A 44 -50.32 3.61 -9.53
C GLY A 44 -50.39 2.63 -8.36
N SER A 45 -49.43 2.83 -7.44
CA SER A 45 -49.41 2.39 -6.03
C SER A 45 -49.31 0.89 -5.74
N GLY A 46 -48.20 0.49 -5.09
CA GLY A 46 -48.20 -0.64 -4.16
C GLY A 46 -47.11 -1.71 -4.36
N GLY A 47 -45.85 -1.39 -4.04
CA GLY A 47 -44.78 -2.38 -3.90
C GLY A 47 -43.58 -1.77 -3.19
N GLY A 48 -43.09 -2.44 -2.13
CA GLY A 48 -41.78 -2.09 -1.55
C GLY A 48 -40.64 -2.46 -2.50
N PRO A 49 -39.40 -1.99 -2.25
CA PRO A 49 -38.26 -2.36 -3.07
C PRO A 49 -38.06 -3.87 -3.01
N GLY A 50 -38.34 -4.57 -4.11
CA GLY A 50 -38.05 -5.99 -4.25
C GLY A 50 -36.54 -6.19 -4.37
N ILE A 51 -36.02 -7.26 -3.78
CA ILE A 51 -34.60 -7.63 -3.87
C ILE A 51 -34.22 -7.70 -5.36
N GLN A 52 -33.22 -6.92 -5.77
CA GLN A 52 -32.66 -6.95 -7.12
C GLN A 52 -31.54 -7.99 -7.18
N ILE A 53 -31.28 -8.53 -8.38
CA ILE A 53 -30.09 -9.35 -8.63
C ILE A 53 -28.90 -8.42 -8.81
N GLU A 54 -27.88 -8.58 -7.98
CA GLU A 54 -26.57 -7.98 -8.26
C GLU A 54 -25.84 -8.76 -9.36
N LYS A 55 -25.26 -8.05 -10.33
CA LYS A 55 -24.64 -8.64 -11.52
C LYS A 55 -23.22 -8.09 -11.76
N PRO A 56 -22.16 -8.82 -11.38
CA PRO A 56 -20.78 -8.47 -11.72
C PRO A 56 -20.46 -8.71 -13.20
N GLU A 57 -19.38 -8.10 -13.73
CA GLU A 57 -19.03 -8.22 -15.16
C GLU A 57 -18.63 -9.66 -15.57
N ASN A 58 -17.96 -10.41 -14.68
CA ASN A 58 -17.54 -11.80 -14.90
C ASN A 58 -18.57 -12.82 -14.38
N ALA A 59 -19.87 -12.52 -14.51
CA ALA A 59 -20.94 -13.36 -14.01
C ALA A 59 -21.06 -14.72 -14.75
N ILE A 60 -21.18 -15.79 -13.98
CA ILE A 60 -21.46 -17.15 -14.47
C ILE A 60 -22.92 -17.23 -14.89
N GLU A 61 -23.18 -17.58 -16.15
CA GLU A 61 -24.55 -17.62 -16.68
C GLU A 61 -25.40 -18.67 -15.93
N GLY A 62 -26.49 -18.21 -15.33
CA GLY A 62 -27.48 -19.06 -14.67
C GLY A 62 -27.06 -19.66 -13.33
N GLN A 63 -26.03 -19.12 -12.68
CA GLN A 63 -25.58 -19.47 -11.34
C GLN A 63 -25.71 -18.27 -10.39
N TYR A 64 -26.32 -18.48 -9.22
CA TYR A 64 -26.66 -17.42 -8.28
C TYR A 64 -26.38 -17.84 -6.84
N ILE A 65 -25.95 -16.87 -6.04
CA ILE A 65 -25.74 -16.95 -4.60
C ILE A 65 -26.91 -16.27 -3.90
N PHE A 66 -27.48 -16.95 -2.91
CA PHE A 66 -28.63 -16.52 -2.12
C PHE A 66 -28.24 -16.40 -0.65
N ALA A 67 -28.32 -15.18 -0.11
CA ALA A 67 -28.19 -14.95 1.32
C ALA A 67 -29.51 -15.27 2.03
N LEU A 68 -29.46 -16.08 3.09
CA LEU A 68 -30.59 -16.45 3.92
C LEU A 68 -30.63 -15.64 5.22
N ASP A 69 -31.83 -15.47 5.78
CA ASP A 69 -31.99 -14.89 7.10
C ASP A 69 -31.57 -15.88 8.19
N GLY A 70 -30.37 -15.70 8.75
CA GLY A 70 -29.84 -16.48 9.87
C GLY A 70 -30.70 -16.44 11.15
N ALA A 71 -31.63 -15.48 11.28
CA ALA A 71 -32.62 -15.48 12.36
C ALA A 71 -33.83 -16.39 12.08
N ALA A 72 -34.07 -16.74 10.82
CA ALA A 72 -35.18 -17.61 10.37
C ALA A 72 -34.73 -19.01 9.92
N VAL A 73 -33.43 -19.17 9.59
CA VAL A 73 -32.81 -20.43 9.17
C VAL A 73 -31.55 -20.65 10.01
N THR A 74 -31.60 -21.60 10.94
CA THR A 74 -30.41 -22.00 11.72
C THR A 74 -29.45 -22.81 10.84
N PRO A 75 -28.15 -22.95 11.20
CA PRO A 75 -27.18 -23.70 10.39
C PRO A 75 -27.63 -25.12 10.02
N ASP A 76 -28.22 -25.85 10.97
CA ASP A 76 -28.77 -27.21 10.74
C ASP A 76 -29.92 -27.26 9.72
N MET A 77 -30.58 -26.13 9.45
CA MET A 77 -31.70 -26.02 8.51
C MET A 77 -31.27 -25.60 7.10
N VAL A 78 -30.08 -25.01 6.92
CA VAL A 78 -29.68 -24.38 5.65
C VAL A 78 -29.74 -25.36 4.48
N GLN A 79 -29.18 -26.56 4.62
CA GLN A 79 -29.21 -27.59 3.58
C GLN A 79 -30.64 -27.89 3.09
N THR A 80 -31.57 -28.13 4.02
CA THR A 80 -32.95 -28.49 3.68
C THR A 80 -33.71 -27.33 3.04
N VAL A 81 -33.44 -26.09 3.50
CA VAL A 81 -34.06 -24.88 2.95
C VAL A 81 -33.52 -24.58 1.55
N ALA A 82 -32.21 -24.67 1.36
CA ALA A 82 -31.52 -24.43 0.09
C ALA A 82 -31.95 -25.43 -1.00
N GLU A 83 -32.00 -26.73 -0.68
CA GLU A 83 -32.48 -27.77 -1.59
C GLU A 83 -33.92 -27.50 -2.04
N ALA A 84 -34.81 -27.16 -1.10
CA ALA A 84 -36.22 -26.89 -1.40
C ALA A 84 -36.41 -25.64 -2.26
N LEU A 85 -35.64 -24.57 -2.00
CA LEU A 85 -35.71 -23.31 -2.76
C LEU A 85 -35.17 -23.44 -4.18
N ALA A 86 -34.00 -24.06 -4.36
CA ALA A 86 -33.43 -24.31 -5.67
C ALA A 86 -34.36 -25.20 -6.52
N ALA A 87 -34.82 -26.33 -5.96
CA ALA A 87 -35.68 -27.28 -6.65
C ALA A 87 -37.05 -26.69 -7.02
N ALA A 88 -37.59 -25.76 -6.21
CA ALA A 88 -38.89 -25.12 -6.49
C ALA A 88 -38.91 -24.32 -7.80
N GLN A 89 -37.75 -23.85 -8.29
CA GLN A 89 -37.61 -23.16 -9.58
C GLN A 89 -36.86 -24.00 -10.63
N GLY A 90 -36.63 -25.29 -10.37
CA GLY A 90 -35.93 -26.20 -11.26
C GLY A 90 -34.40 -26.01 -11.31
N GLY A 91 -33.84 -25.20 -10.41
CA GLY A 91 -32.40 -25.09 -10.22
C GLY A 91 -31.84 -26.25 -9.39
N LYS A 92 -30.52 -26.43 -9.46
CA LYS A 92 -29.77 -27.41 -8.68
C LYS A 92 -28.96 -26.70 -7.61
N LEU A 93 -29.10 -27.11 -6.35
CA LEU A 93 -28.21 -26.71 -5.27
C LEU A 93 -26.77 -27.17 -5.58
N LEU A 94 -25.81 -26.25 -5.45
CA LEU A 94 -24.39 -26.54 -5.54
C LEU A 94 -23.73 -26.62 -4.17
N GLU A 95 -23.91 -25.60 -3.35
CA GLU A 95 -23.20 -25.47 -2.07
C GLU A 95 -24.02 -24.69 -1.03
N THR A 96 -23.72 -24.87 0.26
CA THR A 96 -24.31 -24.09 1.36
C THR A 96 -23.27 -23.40 2.23
N TYR A 97 -23.67 -22.25 2.78
CA TYR A 97 -22.82 -21.40 3.62
C TYR A 97 -23.43 -21.29 5.01
N ASN A 98 -22.58 -21.51 6.03
CA ASN A 98 -22.96 -21.48 7.45
C ASN A 98 -21.99 -20.66 8.33
N GLY A 99 -20.80 -20.31 7.83
CA GLY A 99 -19.75 -19.66 8.61
C GLY A 99 -19.64 -18.15 8.37
N VAL A 100 -19.36 -17.75 7.12
CA VAL A 100 -19.20 -16.34 6.72
C VAL A 100 -20.55 -15.65 6.51
N MET A 101 -21.53 -16.40 6.00
CA MET A 101 -22.94 -16.01 5.94
C MET A 101 -23.82 -17.27 6.04
N THR A 102 -25.09 -17.11 6.40
CA THR A 102 -26.12 -18.13 6.18
C THR A 102 -26.61 -18.01 4.75
N GLY A 103 -26.47 -19.04 3.91
CA GLY A 103 -26.84 -18.91 2.49
C GLY A 103 -26.62 -20.17 1.66
N PHE A 104 -26.84 -20.08 0.35
CA PHE A 104 -26.58 -21.16 -0.59
C PHE A 104 -26.30 -20.68 -2.01
N MET A 105 -25.65 -21.51 -2.82
CA MET A 105 -25.40 -21.27 -4.24
C MET A 105 -26.14 -22.31 -5.09
N ALA A 106 -26.82 -21.88 -6.14
CA ALA A 106 -27.57 -22.77 -7.04
C ALA A 106 -27.37 -22.39 -8.52
N ASN A 107 -27.41 -23.38 -9.41
CA ASN A 107 -27.31 -23.17 -10.85
C ASN A 107 -28.46 -23.78 -11.66
N GLY A 108 -28.49 -23.48 -12.96
CA GLY A 108 -29.61 -23.85 -13.85
C GLY A 108 -30.83 -22.95 -13.70
N LEU A 109 -30.64 -21.75 -13.15
CA LEU A 109 -31.67 -20.72 -13.00
C LEU A 109 -31.51 -19.67 -14.12
N ASP A 110 -32.57 -18.92 -14.40
CA ASP A 110 -32.51 -17.64 -15.13
C ASP A 110 -32.91 -16.52 -14.17
N ASP A 111 -32.78 -15.25 -14.58
CA ASP A 111 -33.10 -14.10 -13.72
C ASP A 111 -34.53 -14.15 -13.16
N GLU A 112 -35.50 -14.64 -13.94
CA GLU A 112 -36.90 -14.73 -13.50
C GLU A 112 -37.07 -15.77 -12.39
N LYS A 113 -36.47 -16.95 -12.55
CA LYS A 113 -36.43 -18.01 -11.52
C LYS A 113 -35.64 -17.58 -10.30
N ALA A 114 -34.51 -16.92 -10.48
CA ALA A 114 -33.66 -16.46 -9.38
C ALA A 114 -34.37 -15.37 -8.55
N LEU A 115 -35.03 -14.41 -9.20
CA LEU A 115 -35.96 -13.47 -8.55
C LEU A 115 -37.20 -14.15 -7.95
N ALA A 116 -37.62 -15.30 -8.45
CA ALA A 116 -38.71 -16.08 -7.83
C ALA A 116 -38.28 -16.75 -6.53
N ILE A 117 -37.03 -17.22 -6.42
CA ILE A 117 -36.43 -17.67 -5.14
C ILE A 117 -36.30 -16.49 -4.18
N ALA A 118 -35.83 -15.32 -4.64
CA ALA A 118 -35.65 -14.12 -3.82
C ALA A 118 -36.96 -13.51 -3.26
N LYS A 119 -38.13 -14.06 -3.61
CA LYS A 119 -39.43 -13.71 -3.01
C LYS A 119 -39.77 -14.56 -1.77
N ASP A 120 -39.00 -15.61 -1.46
CA ASP A 120 -39.20 -16.35 -0.22
C ASP A 120 -38.76 -15.50 0.99
N PRO A 121 -39.57 -15.39 2.05
CA PRO A 121 -39.26 -14.50 3.19
C PRO A 121 -38.01 -14.91 4.00
N ARG A 122 -37.41 -16.07 3.70
CA ARG A 122 -36.12 -16.50 4.29
C ARG A 122 -34.92 -16.02 3.48
N VAL A 123 -35.10 -15.46 2.27
CA VAL A 123 -34.01 -14.93 1.45
C VAL A 123 -33.88 -13.42 1.69
N LYS A 124 -32.64 -12.95 1.95
CA LYS A 124 -32.31 -11.55 2.23
C LYS A 124 -31.52 -10.86 1.12
N GLY A 125 -30.89 -11.62 0.22
CA GLY A 125 -30.11 -11.08 -0.89
C GLY A 125 -29.92 -12.12 -2.00
N ILE A 126 -29.67 -11.64 -3.21
CA ILE A 126 -29.29 -12.46 -4.37
C ILE A 126 -28.22 -11.73 -5.20
N MET A 127 -27.16 -12.46 -5.52
CA MET A 127 -26.12 -12.06 -6.46
C MET A 127 -26.00 -13.14 -7.55
N GLN A 128 -25.73 -12.75 -8.79
CA GLN A 128 -25.28 -13.67 -9.82
C GLN A 128 -23.80 -13.99 -9.58
N ASP A 129 -23.47 -15.27 -9.45
CA ASP A 129 -22.12 -15.72 -9.08
C ASP A 129 -21.09 -15.35 -10.16
N CYS A 130 -19.80 -15.25 -9.81
CA CYS A 130 -18.74 -14.79 -10.70
C CYS A 130 -17.43 -15.56 -10.58
N VAL A 131 -16.63 -15.51 -11.65
CA VAL A 131 -15.28 -16.08 -11.65
C VAL A 131 -14.30 -15.13 -10.97
N TYR A 132 -13.64 -15.62 -9.92
CA TYR A 132 -12.40 -15.04 -9.41
C TYR A 132 -11.22 -15.74 -10.09
N GLU A 133 -10.29 -14.97 -10.64
CA GLU A 133 -9.02 -15.49 -11.18
C GLU A 133 -7.92 -15.40 -10.13
N LEU A 134 -7.10 -16.44 -10.03
CA LEU A 134 -5.88 -16.42 -9.24
C LEU A 134 -4.80 -15.67 -10.04
N SER A 135 -3.85 -15.04 -9.34
CA SER A 135 -2.62 -14.58 -10.00
C SER A 135 -2.00 -15.75 -10.75
N GLU A 136 -1.76 -15.59 -12.06
CA GLU A 136 -1.11 -16.65 -12.82
C GLU A 136 0.31 -16.84 -12.26
N VAL A 137 0.63 -18.10 -11.91
CA VAL A 137 1.97 -18.52 -11.50
C VAL A 137 2.37 -19.70 -12.38
N GLN A 138 3.50 -19.58 -13.09
CA GLN A 138 4.13 -20.73 -13.73
C GLN A 138 5.00 -21.44 -12.71
N GLY A 139 4.57 -22.60 -12.22
CA GLY A 139 5.47 -23.55 -11.58
C GLY A 139 6.40 -24.22 -12.59
N ASP A 140 7.55 -24.70 -12.11
CA ASP A 140 8.66 -25.22 -12.94
C ASP A 140 9.10 -24.21 -14.02
N ALA A 141 9.22 -22.93 -13.64
CA ALA A 141 9.71 -21.86 -14.50
C ALA A 141 11.18 -22.10 -14.94
N PRO A 142 11.52 -21.79 -16.20
CA PRO A 142 12.91 -21.65 -16.64
C PRO A 142 13.67 -20.67 -15.75
N TRP A 143 14.93 -21.01 -15.42
CA TRP A 143 15.74 -20.28 -14.43
C TRP A 143 15.81 -18.75 -14.69
N GLY A 144 15.80 -18.32 -15.96
CA GLY A 144 15.86 -16.90 -16.30
C GLY A 144 14.56 -16.13 -16.06
N LEU A 145 13.41 -16.81 -15.99
CA LEU A 145 12.12 -16.22 -15.59
C LEU A 145 12.02 -16.16 -14.06
N ASP A 146 12.25 -17.29 -13.41
CA ASP A 146 12.43 -17.49 -11.95
C ASP A 146 13.45 -16.50 -11.36
N ARG A 147 14.53 -16.18 -12.09
CA ARG A 147 15.49 -15.19 -11.61
C ARG A 147 14.92 -13.77 -11.61
N ILE A 148 14.11 -13.38 -12.58
CA ILE A 148 13.72 -11.96 -12.74
C ILE A 148 12.49 -11.57 -11.92
N ASP A 149 11.82 -12.48 -11.22
CA ASP A 149 10.67 -12.14 -10.34
C ASP A 149 10.98 -12.26 -8.85
N GLN A 150 12.28 -12.20 -8.51
CA GLN A 150 12.77 -12.15 -7.14
C GLN A 150 14.02 -11.27 -6.99
N THR A 151 14.18 -10.68 -5.81
CA THR A 151 15.35 -9.86 -5.46
C THR A 151 16.51 -10.69 -4.88
N THR A 152 16.22 -11.88 -4.33
CA THR A 152 17.25 -12.76 -3.75
C THR A 152 17.84 -13.73 -4.80
N PRO A 153 19.06 -14.28 -4.60
CA PRO A 153 19.64 -15.27 -5.52
C PRO A 153 19.04 -16.70 -5.43
N THR A 154 18.14 -16.97 -4.49
CA THR A 154 17.64 -18.34 -4.23
C THR A 154 16.42 -18.63 -5.09
N LEU A 155 16.63 -19.25 -6.26
CA LEU A 155 15.57 -19.62 -7.21
C LEU A 155 14.50 -20.53 -6.57
N ASP A 156 13.23 -20.22 -6.78
CA ASP A 156 12.08 -20.92 -6.16
C ASP A 156 11.27 -21.78 -7.16
N LYS A 157 11.58 -21.67 -8.46
CA LYS A 157 10.93 -22.32 -9.62
C LYS A 157 9.55 -21.82 -9.99
N ASN A 158 9.13 -20.68 -9.48
CA ASN A 158 7.92 -20.00 -9.93
C ASN A 158 8.27 -18.89 -10.94
N PHE A 159 7.26 -18.39 -11.64
CA PHE A 159 7.31 -17.08 -12.28
C PHE A 159 5.91 -16.46 -12.20
N ILE A 160 5.81 -15.29 -11.60
CA ILE A 160 4.55 -14.66 -11.19
C ILE A 160 4.18 -13.49 -12.12
N TYR A 161 2.97 -13.50 -12.71
CA TYR A 161 2.53 -12.51 -13.72
C TYR A 161 1.60 -11.41 -13.16
N ASN A 162 1.92 -10.84 -11.99
CA ASN A 162 1.02 -9.88 -11.33
C ASN A 162 0.87 -8.54 -12.07
N ALA A 163 1.76 -8.22 -13.01
CA ALA A 163 1.67 -7.05 -13.88
C ALA A 163 0.73 -7.25 -15.10
N GLY A 164 -0.04 -8.35 -15.11
CA GLY A 164 -0.68 -8.87 -16.32
C GLY A 164 0.32 -9.58 -17.23
N ASN A 165 -0.13 -10.01 -18.43
CA ASN A 165 0.69 -10.79 -19.35
C ASN A 165 1.26 -9.98 -20.54
N GLY A 166 1.06 -8.66 -20.61
CA GLY A 166 1.54 -7.82 -21.72
C GLY A 166 0.63 -7.77 -22.95
N ALA A 167 -0.63 -8.20 -22.83
CA ALA A 167 -1.62 -8.12 -23.90
C ALA A 167 -1.75 -6.70 -24.48
N GLY A 168 -2.01 -6.61 -25.79
CA GLY A 168 -2.17 -5.34 -26.51
C GLY A 168 -0.86 -4.66 -26.96
N VAL A 169 0.29 -5.02 -26.37
CA VAL A 169 1.61 -4.46 -26.73
C VAL A 169 2.21 -5.16 -27.96
N TYR A 170 2.98 -4.41 -28.74
CA TYR A 170 3.71 -4.89 -29.92
C TYR A 170 5.24 -4.81 -29.69
N VAL A 171 5.91 -5.96 -29.65
CA VAL A 171 7.38 -6.02 -29.57
C VAL A 171 7.96 -6.31 -30.95
N TYR A 172 8.60 -5.31 -31.56
CA TYR A 172 9.27 -5.43 -32.85
C TYR A 172 10.66 -6.03 -32.65
N VAL A 173 10.93 -7.15 -33.30
CA VAL A 173 12.20 -7.88 -33.22
C VAL A 173 12.99 -7.62 -34.51
N ILE A 174 14.01 -6.75 -34.43
CA ILE A 174 14.89 -6.42 -35.56
C ILE A 174 16.02 -7.44 -35.65
N ASP A 175 15.82 -8.52 -36.40
CA ASP A 175 16.69 -9.71 -36.35
C ASP A 175 16.68 -10.54 -37.66
N THR A 176 16.88 -11.86 -37.59
CA THR A 176 16.92 -12.81 -38.72
C THR A 176 15.55 -13.23 -39.25
N GLY A 177 14.48 -12.79 -38.58
CA GLY A 177 13.08 -13.18 -38.80
C GLY A 177 12.54 -14.01 -37.62
N ILE A 178 11.26 -14.36 -37.62
CA ILE A 178 10.65 -15.23 -36.60
C ILE A 178 9.99 -16.43 -37.30
N ARG A 179 10.16 -17.64 -36.76
CA ARG A 179 9.31 -18.79 -37.12
C ARG A 179 7.92 -18.61 -36.49
N ARG A 180 7.05 -17.89 -37.20
CA ARG A 180 5.72 -17.49 -36.72
C ARG A 180 4.77 -18.65 -36.43
N THR A 181 5.07 -19.85 -36.94
CA THR A 181 4.28 -21.09 -36.74
C THR A 181 4.66 -21.87 -35.48
N HIS A 182 5.67 -21.43 -34.71
CA HIS A 182 6.10 -22.11 -33.49
C HIS A 182 5.02 -22.01 -32.39
N GLU A 183 4.72 -23.13 -31.72
CA GLU A 183 3.60 -23.26 -30.76
C GLU A 183 3.70 -22.26 -29.58
N GLU A 184 4.93 -21.89 -29.21
CA GLU A 184 5.21 -20.81 -28.24
C GLU A 184 4.50 -19.48 -28.54
N PHE A 185 4.20 -19.16 -29.80
CA PHE A 185 3.59 -17.88 -30.16
C PHE A 185 2.08 -17.94 -30.37
N GLY A 186 1.54 -19.09 -30.79
CA GLY A 186 0.18 -19.15 -31.35
C GLY A 186 0.00 -18.09 -32.45
N ASP A 187 -1.10 -17.33 -32.40
CA ASP A 187 -1.38 -16.26 -33.38
C ASP A 187 -0.62 -14.94 -33.13
N ARG A 188 0.18 -14.85 -32.05
CA ARG A 188 0.83 -13.58 -31.63
C ARG A 188 2.10 -13.23 -32.40
N ALA A 189 2.61 -14.13 -33.25
CA ALA A 189 3.77 -13.86 -34.10
C ALA A 189 3.36 -13.32 -35.48
N ILE A 190 3.57 -12.02 -35.67
CA ILE A 190 3.10 -11.25 -36.83
C ILE A 190 4.27 -10.96 -37.78
N PHE A 191 4.03 -11.03 -39.09
CA PHE A 191 5.00 -10.54 -40.08
C PHE A 191 4.95 -9.01 -40.15
N GLY A 192 6.08 -8.33 -39.89
CA GLY A 192 6.22 -6.90 -40.10
C GLY A 192 6.78 -6.57 -41.48
N MET A 193 8.04 -6.93 -41.71
CA MET A 193 8.73 -6.69 -42.99
C MET A 193 10.02 -7.51 -43.12
N SER A 194 10.56 -7.59 -44.35
CA SER A 194 11.94 -8.01 -44.59
C SER A 194 12.69 -7.02 -45.49
N SER A 195 13.92 -6.65 -45.10
CA SER A 195 14.81 -5.82 -45.92
C SER A 195 15.74 -6.68 -46.81
N VAL A 196 15.74 -7.99 -46.60
CA VAL A 196 16.60 -8.96 -47.28
C VAL A 196 15.73 -9.70 -48.31
N ALA A 197 16.00 -9.46 -49.59
CA ALA A 197 15.29 -10.10 -50.70
C ALA A 197 16.04 -11.36 -51.16
N ASP A 198 15.83 -12.46 -50.43
CA ASP A 198 16.52 -13.75 -50.62
C ASP A 198 15.57 -14.96 -50.69
N GLY A 199 14.26 -14.74 -50.72
CA GLY A 199 13.24 -15.81 -50.80
C GLY A 199 12.81 -16.40 -49.46
N PHE A 200 13.26 -15.83 -48.34
CA PHE A 200 12.91 -16.25 -46.98
C PHE A 200 12.16 -15.14 -46.20
N GLU A 201 11.50 -14.22 -46.89
CA GLU A 201 11.03 -12.93 -46.34
C GLU A 201 10.21 -13.07 -45.04
N GLU A 202 9.27 -14.02 -44.98
CA GLU A 202 8.40 -14.26 -43.81
C GLU A 202 8.92 -15.30 -42.80
N THR A 203 10.14 -15.81 -42.98
CA THR A 203 10.65 -16.99 -42.25
C THR A 203 12.04 -16.78 -41.67
N ASP A 204 12.28 -17.28 -40.46
CA ASP A 204 13.61 -17.28 -39.86
C ASP A 204 14.48 -18.42 -40.42
N CYS A 205 15.33 -18.08 -41.39
CA CYS A 205 16.28 -19.03 -41.94
C CYS A 205 17.54 -19.22 -41.07
N GLN A 206 17.78 -18.40 -40.03
CA GLN A 206 18.99 -18.46 -39.21
C GLN A 206 18.71 -19.09 -37.82
N GLY A 207 17.71 -18.59 -37.08
CA GLY A 207 17.22 -19.13 -35.80
C GLY A 207 17.22 -18.16 -34.62
N HIS A 208 18.06 -17.12 -34.68
CA HIS A 208 18.29 -16.17 -33.60
C HIS A 208 17.05 -15.32 -33.30
N GLY A 209 16.41 -14.76 -34.34
CA GLY A 209 15.20 -13.97 -34.19
C GLY A 209 14.02 -14.76 -33.59
N THR A 210 13.90 -16.05 -33.92
CA THR A 210 12.93 -16.96 -33.27
C THR A 210 13.25 -17.16 -31.79
N HIS A 211 14.52 -17.37 -31.44
CA HIS A 211 14.97 -17.60 -30.06
C HIS A 211 14.72 -16.38 -29.17
N VAL A 212 15.12 -15.18 -29.62
CA VAL A 212 14.91 -13.95 -28.84
C VAL A 212 13.43 -13.56 -28.76
N ALA A 213 12.63 -13.78 -29.81
CA ALA A 213 11.19 -13.57 -29.75
C ALA A 213 10.49 -14.51 -28.74
N GLY A 214 10.98 -15.74 -28.59
CA GLY A 214 10.47 -16.68 -27.57
C GLY A 214 10.78 -16.24 -26.14
N ILE A 215 11.91 -15.56 -25.89
CA ILE A 215 12.22 -14.98 -24.57
C ILE A 215 11.33 -13.75 -24.27
N VAL A 216 10.99 -12.96 -25.30
CA VAL A 216 10.03 -11.85 -25.13
C VAL A 216 8.64 -12.38 -24.78
N ALA A 217 8.09 -13.30 -25.59
CA ALA A 217 6.65 -13.59 -25.58
C ALA A 217 6.28 -15.06 -25.86
N GLY A 218 7.19 -16.01 -25.68
CA GLY A 218 6.85 -17.44 -25.73
C GLY A 218 5.86 -17.84 -24.62
N LYS A 219 4.95 -18.78 -24.90
CA LYS A 219 3.99 -19.32 -23.93
C LYS A 219 4.68 -19.95 -22.70
N THR A 220 5.85 -20.55 -22.88
CA THR A 220 6.60 -21.28 -21.84
C THR A 220 7.86 -20.52 -21.42
N TYR A 221 8.54 -19.89 -22.38
CA TYR A 221 9.84 -19.21 -22.17
C TYR A 221 9.76 -17.68 -22.15
N GLY A 222 8.58 -17.11 -22.41
CA GLY A 222 8.39 -15.67 -22.54
C GLY A 222 8.05 -14.97 -21.24
N VAL A 223 8.58 -13.75 -21.10
CA VAL A 223 8.21 -12.81 -20.04
C VAL A 223 6.79 -12.25 -20.27
N ALA A 224 6.54 -11.65 -21.44
CA ALA A 224 5.28 -10.99 -21.79
C ALA A 224 4.41 -11.91 -22.66
N LYS A 225 3.82 -12.93 -22.03
CA LYS A 225 3.12 -14.04 -22.69
C LYS A 225 1.88 -13.67 -23.52
N GLY A 226 1.28 -12.52 -23.27
CA GLY A 226 0.17 -11.94 -24.03
C GLY A 226 0.60 -10.98 -25.14
N ALA A 227 1.87 -10.55 -25.16
CA ALA A 227 2.35 -9.56 -26.14
C ALA A 227 2.42 -10.14 -27.57
N ASN A 228 2.31 -9.25 -28.55
CA ASN A 228 2.47 -9.57 -29.98
C ASN A 228 3.93 -9.38 -30.38
N VAL A 229 4.57 -10.38 -30.97
CA VAL A 229 5.94 -10.25 -31.51
C VAL A 229 5.92 -10.02 -33.02
N VAL A 230 6.52 -8.93 -33.47
CA VAL A 230 6.51 -8.50 -34.87
C VAL A 230 7.87 -8.74 -35.51
N SER A 231 7.91 -9.62 -36.51
CA SER A 231 9.13 -9.99 -37.23
C SER A 231 9.60 -8.87 -38.16
N VAL A 232 10.72 -8.23 -37.84
CA VAL A 232 11.39 -7.21 -38.67
C VAL A 232 12.72 -7.77 -39.15
N ARG A 233 12.68 -8.54 -40.24
CA ARG A 233 13.82 -9.32 -40.74
C ARG A 233 14.83 -8.41 -41.46
N THR A 234 15.95 -8.13 -40.80
CA THR A 234 17.06 -7.34 -41.37
C THR A 234 18.36 -8.12 -41.58
N PHE A 235 18.48 -9.31 -40.98
CA PHE A 235 19.65 -10.19 -41.14
C PHE A 235 19.36 -11.32 -42.15
N GLY A 236 20.36 -11.64 -42.97
CA GLY A 236 20.31 -12.80 -43.86
C GLY A 236 20.66 -14.10 -43.14
N CYS A 237 20.52 -15.23 -43.84
CA CYS A 237 20.67 -16.57 -43.24
C CYS A 237 22.07 -16.89 -42.68
N SER A 238 23.09 -16.07 -42.97
CA SER A 238 24.43 -16.15 -42.36
C SER A 238 24.53 -15.48 -40.97
N GLY A 239 23.44 -14.90 -40.45
CA GLY A 239 23.48 -14.08 -39.23
C GLY A 239 24.22 -12.75 -39.43
N SER A 240 24.11 -12.16 -40.62
CA SER A 240 24.78 -10.90 -40.96
C SER A 240 23.81 -9.90 -41.60
N SER A 241 24.02 -8.61 -41.32
CA SER A 241 23.25 -7.50 -41.90
C SER A 241 24.17 -6.34 -42.29
N SER A 242 23.59 -5.34 -42.96
CA SER A 242 24.22 -4.04 -43.23
C SER A 242 23.48 -2.95 -42.46
N ALA A 243 24.17 -1.85 -42.13
CA ALA A 243 23.53 -0.71 -41.47
C ALA A 243 22.33 -0.17 -42.27
N GLY A 244 22.37 -0.21 -43.61
CA GLY A 244 21.24 0.19 -44.46
C GLY A 244 20.01 -0.72 -44.34
N TYR A 245 20.21 -2.02 -44.09
CA TYR A 245 19.12 -2.95 -43.81
C TYR A 245 18.53 -2.75 -42.41
N VAL A 246 19.37 -2.54 -41.39
CA VAL A 246 18.92 -2.19 -40.05
C VAL A 246 18.14 -0.86 -40.04
N MET A 247 18.65 0.18 -40.71
CA MET A 247 17.94 1.45 -40.87
C MET A 247 16.60 1.28 -41.60
N LYS A 248 16.52 0.44 -42.64
CA LYS A 248 15.23 0.13 -43.32
C LYS A 248 14.23 -0.56 -42.38
N GLY A 249 14.71 -1.39 -41.44
CA GLY A 249 13.89 -1.95 -40.36
C GLY A 249 13.33 -0.88 -39.43
N ILE A 250 14.20 0.02 -38.94
CA ILE A 250 13.82 1.15 -38.08
C ILE A 250 12.83 2.08 -38.79
N ASP A 251 13.08 2.44 -40.05
CA ASP A 251 12.23 3.30 -40.88
C ASP A 251 10.82 2.72 -41.05
N ALA A 252 10.70 1.42 -41.36
CA ALA A 252 9.41 0.75 -41.51
C ALA A 252 8.59 0.70 -40.20
N ILE A 253 9.24 0.48 -39.05
CA ILE A 253 8.59 0.58 -37.73
C ILE A 253 8.14 2.03 -37.50
N THR A 254 9.03 2.99 -37.72
CA THR A 254 8.77 4.41 -37.45
C THR A 254 7.60 4.95 -38.28
N ALA A 255 7.49 4.54 -39.55
CA ALA A 255 6.51 5.05 -40.50
C ALA A 255 5.09 4.46 -40.33
N GLY A 256 4.93 3.29 -39.72
CA GLY A 256 3.63 2.59 -39.68
C GLY A 256 3.43 1.56 -38.58
N GLY A 257 4.35 1.46 -37.60
CA GLY A 257 4.24 0.55 -36.48
C GLY A 257 3.07 0.91 -35.55
N LYS A 258 2.28 -0.12 -35.21
CA LYS A 258 1.30 -0.10 -34.11
C LYS A 258 2.00 0.11 -32.77
N LYS A 259 1.30 0.73 -31.82
CA LYS A 259 1.70 1.06 -30.44
C LYS A 259 0.59 0.67 -29.45
N PRO A 260 0.85 0.53 -28.13
CA PRO A 260 2.14 0.64 -27.44
C PRO A 260 3.19 -0.35 -27.98
N ALA A 261 4.46 0.06 -27.98
CA ALA A 261 5.49 -0.70 -28.69
C ALA A 261 6.91 -0.60 -28.13
N VAL A 262 7.54 -1.77 -28.05
CA VAL A 262 8.95 -1.97 -27.72
C VAL A 262 9.68 -2.46 -28.96
N VAL A 263 10.92 -2.05 -29.17
CA VAL A 263 11.80 -2.48 -30.25
C VAL A 263 13.01 -3.18 -29.63
N ASN A 264 13.03 -4.51 -29.73
CA ASN A 264 14.15 -5.33 -29.30
C ASN A 264 15.20 -5.42 -30.41
N MET A 265 16.41 -4.93 -30.14
CA MET A 265 17.56 -5.02 -31.02
C MET A 265 18.65 -5.87 -30.37
N SER A 266 18.52 -7.20 -30.48
CA SER A 266 19.49 -8.21 -30.01
C SER A 266 20.79 -8.25 -30.85
N LEU A 267 21.27 -7.10 -31.30
CA LEU A 267 22.40 -6.91 -32.21
C LEU A 267 23.36 -5.84 -31.69
N ALA A 268 24.63 -5.93 -32.10
CA ALA A 268 25.62 -4.87 -31.91
C ALA A 268 26.53 -4.78 -33.14
N GLY A 269 27.01 -3.58 -33.45
CA GLY A 269 27.95 -3.32 -34.54
C GLY A 269 28.89 -2.14 -34.26
N PRO A 270 29.81 -1.82 -35.18
CA PRO A 270 30.66 -0.64 -35.06
C PRO A 270 29.83 0.64 -34.90
N ALA A 271 30.34 1.60 -34.12
CA ALA A 271 29.68 2.89 -33.90
C ALA A 271 29.24 3.56 -35.22
N ASN A 272 27.97 3.95 -35.30
CA ASN A 272 27.33 4.46 -36.52
C ASN A 272 26.27 5.50 -36.18
N SER A 273 26.61 6.79 -36.32
CA SER A 273 25.72 7.89 -35.97
C SER A 273 24.42 7.92 -36.77
N MET A 274 24.37 7.39 -38.00
CA MET A 274 23.12 7.35 -38.78
C MET A 274 22.12 6.35 -38.21
N VAL A 275 22.60 5.22 -37.67
CA VAL A 275 21.76 4.26 -36.94
C VAL A 275 21.31 4.87 -35.61
N ASP A 276 22.24 5.51 -34.89
CA ASP A 276 21.94 6.17 -33.62
C ASP A 276 20.86 7.26 -33.75
N ASP A 277 20.97 8.11 -34.78
CA ASP A 277 20.02 9.20 -35.03
C ASP A 277 18.66 8.68 -35.55
N ALA A 278 18.64 7.59 -36.30
CA ALA A 278 17.39 6.92 -36.70
C ALA A 278 16.64 6.35 -35.48
N ILE A 279 17.36 5.75 -34.53
CA ILE A 279 16.77 5.26 -33.27
C ILE A 279 16.23 6.43 -32.44
N ARG A 280 16.99 7.53 -32.28
CA ARG A 280 16.51 8.76 -31.63
C ARG A 280 15.26 9.35 -32.29
N PHE A 281 15.18 9.31 -33.62
CA PHE A 281 14.00 9.77 -34.34
C PHE A 281 12.79 8.87 -34.08
N SER A 282 12.98 7.55 -34.09
CA SER A 282 11.93 6.57 -33.76
C SER A 282 11.44 6.71 -32.31
N MET A 283 12.34 6.89 -31.34
CA MET A 283 11.97 7.17 -29.93
C MET A 283 11.09 8.43 -29.80
N LYS A 284 11.39 9.49 -30.56
CA LYS A 284 10.54 10.70 -30.63
C LYS A 284 9.17 10.47 -31.27
N GLN A 285 8.94 9.35 -31.96
CA GLN A 285 7.62 8.94 -32.40
C GLN A 285 6.88 8.08 -31.36
N GLY A 286 7.48 7.78 -30.19
CA GLY A 286 6.86 6.95 -29.15
C GLY A 286 7.08 5.44 -29.34
N PHE A 287 8.28 5.04 -29.75
CA PHE A 287 8.75 3.65 -29.71
C PHE A 287 9.85 3.52 -28.66
N VAL A 288 9.77 2.50 -27.80
CA VAL A 288 10.78 2.27 -26.76
C VAL A 288 11.81 1.25 -27.25
N TYR A 289 13.11 1.49 -27.03
CA TYR A 289 14.21 0.67 -27.52
C TYR A 289 14.94 -0.04 -26.38
N VAL A 290 15.14 -1.35 -26.58
CA VAL A 290 15.95 -2.22 -25.73
C VAL A 290 16.99 -2.91 -26.60
N VAL A 291 18.26 -2.84 -26.21
CA VAL A 291 19.39 -3.24 -27.06
C VAL A 291 20.42 -4.09 -26.31
N ALA A 292 21.12 -4.96 -27.04
CA ALA A 292 22.19 -5.77 -26.48
C ALA A 292 23.50 -4.97 -26.32
N ALA A 293 24.16 -5.07 -25.16
CA ALA A 293 25.47 -4.43 -24.93
C ALA A 293 26.58 -4.98 -25.84
N GLY A 294 26.47 -6.25 -26.25
CA GLY A 294 27.38 -6.94 -27.16
C GLY A 294 28.28 -7.99 -26.46
N ASN A 295 28.78 -8.93 -27.25
CA ASN A 295 29.46 -10.15 -26.77
C ASN A 295 30.97 -10.13 -27.08
N SER A 296 31.72 -9.15 -26.59
CA SER A 296 33.16 -9.01 -26.88
C SER A 296 34.04 -8.67 -25.66
N ASN A 297 33.48 -8.64 -24.45
CA ASN A 297 34.13 -8.21 -23.21
C ASN A 297 34.86 -6.85 -23.32
N LYS A 298 34.20 -5.87 -23.95
CA LYS A 298 34.70 -4.52 -24.21
C LYS A 298 33.74 -3.47 -23.66
N ASP A 299 34.22 -2.23 -23.61
CA ASP A 299 33.39 -1.04 -23.39
C ASP A 299 32.25 -0.95 -24.43
N ALA A 300 31.01 -0.99 -23.94
CA ALA A 300 29.79 -0.93 -24.74
C ALA A 300 29.63 0.42 -25.46
N CYS A 301 30.19 1.52 -24.91
CA CYS A 301 30.13 2.86 -25.49
C CYS A 301 30.84 2.98 -26.87
N LEU A 302 31.60 1.95 -27.27
CA LEU A 302 32.28 1.86 -28.56
C LEU A 302 31.42 1.25 -29.69
N LEU A 303 30.22 0.73 -29.39
CA LEU A 303 29.35 0.02 -30.33
C LEU A 303 28.01 0.72 -30.51
N SER A 304 27.42 0.62 -31.71
CA SER A 304 26.02 1.00 -31.95
C SER A 304 25.13 -0.24 -31.99
N PRO A 305 23.91 -0.20 -31.42
CA PRO A 305 23.26 0.96 -30.79
C PRO A 305 23.59 1.20 -29.31
N ALA A 306 24.34 0.31 -28.64
CA ALA A 306 24.65 0.37 -27.20
C ALA A 306 25.22 1.70 -26.68
N ARG A 307 25.89 2.50 -27.52
CA ARG A 307 26.45 3.82 -27.19
C ARG A 307 25.44 4.97 -27.07
N ILE A 308 24.14 4.71 -27.25
CA ILE A 308 23.07 5.73 -27.22
C ILE A 308 22.59 5.84 -25.76
N PRO A 309 22.87 6.93 -25.02
CA PRO A 309 22.49 7.01 -23.59
C PRO A 309 20.98 7.00 -23.35
N GLU A 310 20.17 7.18 -24.39
CA GLU A 310 18.73 7.21 -24.30
C GLU A 310 18.06 5.81 -24.37
N VAL A 311 18.71 4.79 -24.95
CA VAL A 311 18.13 3.43 -25.04
C VAL A 311 18.47 2.60 -23.81
N ILE A 312 17.74 1.50 -23.58
CA ILE A 312 18.07 0.55 -22.50
C ILE A 312 19.08 -0.46 -23.04
N THR A 313 20.33 -0.39 -22.58
CA THR A 313 21.42 -1.27 -23.00
C THR A 313 21.67 -2.36 -21.97
N VAL A 314 21.55 -3.62 -22.42
CA VAL A 314 21.43 -4.78 -21.54
C VAL A 314 22.70 -5.65 -21.57
N GLY A 315 23.32 -5.83 -20.41
CA GLY A 315 24.39 -6.79 -20.14
C GLY A 315 23.86 -8.18 -19.77
N ALA A 316 24.69 -9.21 -19.89
CA ALA A 316 24.31 -10.60 -19.60
C ALA A 316 24.89 -11.10 -18.26
N THR A 317 24.09 -11.82 -17.48
CA THR A 317 24.51 -12.59 -16.30
C THR A 317 24.27 -14.09 -16.46
N ASP A 318 24.98 -14.88 -15.65
CA ASP A 318 24.69 -16.30 -15.40
C ASP A 318 23.74 -16.52 -14.21
N ASP A 319 23.45 -17.79 -13.92
CA ASP A 319 22.59 -18.27 -12.81
C ASP A 319 23.17 -18.00 -11.41
N THR A 320 24.38 -17.45 -11.33
CA THR A 320 25.03 -17.05 -10.07
C THR A 320 25.06 -15.54 -9.87
N ASP A 321 24.33 -14.76 -10.66
CA ASP A 321 24.39 -13.29 -10.72
C ASP A 321 25.80 -12.76 -11.08
N SER A 322 26.64 -13.56 -11.74
CA SER A 322 27.93 -13.08 -12.24
C SER A 322 27.78 -12.54 -13.66
N ARG A 323 28.41 -11.40 -13.95
CA ARG A 323 28.47 -10.88 -15.33
C ARG A 323 29.14 -11.93 -16.22
N ALA A 324 28.46 -12.30 -17.31
CA ALA A 324 28.96 -13.29 -18.24
C ALA A 324 30.32 -12.84 -18.84
N PRO A 325 31.36 -13.68 -18.90
CA PRO A 325 32.71 -13.26 -19.33
C PRO A 325 32.81 -12.70 -20.76
N PHE A 326 31.81 -12.94 -21.61
CA PHE A 326 31.70 -12.35 -22.95
C PHE A 326 30.98 -11.01 -22.97
N SER A 327 30.19 -10.68 -21.94
CA SER A 327 29.36 -9.47 -21.92
C SER A 327 30.24 -8.23 -21.95
N ASN A 328 29.90 -7.31 -22.85
CA ASN A 328 30.39 -5.95 -22.78
C ASN A 328 29.93 -5.27 -21.47
N TRP A 329 30.60 -4.18 -21.14
CA TRP A 329 30.56 -3.50 -19.85
C TRP A 329 30.76 -1.98 -20.02
N GLY A 330 30.66 -1.23 -18.92
CA GLY A 330 30.98 0.20 -18.84
C GLY A 330 29.74 1.07 -18.71
N SER A 331 29.93 2.39 -18.66
CA SER A 331 28.88 3.36 -18.32
C SER A 331 27.71 3.46 -19.32
N CYS A 332 27.79 2.75 -20.46
CA CYS A 332 26.68 2.62 -21.41
C CYS A 332 25.94 1.28 -21.26
N VAL A 333 26.10 0.56 -20.14
CA VAL A 333 25.27 -0.60 -19.77
C VAL A 333 24.42 -0.19 -18.56
N ASP A 334 23.10 -0.11 -18.78
CA ASP A 334 22.14 0.41 -17.81
C ASP A 334 21.69 -0.66 -16.82
N ILE A 335 21.55 -1.90 -17.30
CA ILE A 335 20.98 -3.03 -16.56
C ILE A 335 21.54 -4.37 -17.04
N PHE A 336 21.55 -5.37 -16.16
CA PHE A 336 21.86 -6.76 -16.48
C PHE A 336 20.59 -7.62 -16.45
N ALA A 337 20.59 -8.69 -17.26
CA ALA A 337 19.55 -9.72 -17.22
C ALA A 337 20.14 -11.11 -17.56
N PRO A 338 19.43 -12.21 -17.21
CA PRO A 338 19.82 -13.58 -17.57
C PRO A 338 20.20 -13.73 -19.05
N GLY A 339 21.41 -14.22 -19.32
CA GLY A 339 21.95 -14.30 -20.68
C GLY A 339 22.92 -15.45 -20.93
N VAL A 340 23.00 -16.43 -20.04
CA VAL A 340 23.81 -17.64 -20.20
C VAL A 340 22.91 -18.87 -20.11
N ASP A 341 23.00 -19.76 -21.08
CA ASP A 341 22.26 -21.03 -21.13
C ASP A 341 20.74 -20.83 -20.97
N ILE A 342 20.19 -19.96 -21.83
CA ILE A 342 18.77 -19.60 -21.89
C ILE A 342 18.05 -20.47 -22.93
N ASP A 343 17.09 -21.27 -22.48
CA ASP A 343 16.19 -22.04 -23.33
C ASP A 343 15.07 -21.17 -23.92
N SER A 344 14.78 -21.34 -25.21
CA SER A 344 13.68 -20.68 -25.92
C SER A 344 13.37 -21.37 -27.27
N ALA A 345 12.37 -20.89 -28.00
CA ALA A 345 11.91 -21.40 -29.28
C ALA A 345 13.03 -21.51 -30.35
N SER A 346 13.01 -22.58 -31.14
CA SER A 346 13.95 -22.81 -32.24
C SER A 346 13.25 -22.72 -33.60
N LYS A 347 13.93 -22.22 -34.63
CA LYS A 347 13.41 -22.29 -36.01
C LYS A 347 13.25 -23.72 -36.57
N THR A 348 13.76 -24.74 -35.87
CA THR A 348 13.99 -26.09 -36.43
C THR A 348 12.69 -26.83 -36.73
N SER A 349 11.72 -26.72 -35.84
CA SER A 349 10.34 -27.19 -36.04
C SER A 349 9.40 -26.28 -35.25
N ASP A 350 8.10 -26.56 -35.21
CA ASP A 350 7.14 -25.74 -34.46
C ASP A 350 7.14 -26.02 -32.94
N THR A 351 7.93 -26.98 -32.46
CA THR A 351 8.00 -27.38 -31.04
C THR A 351 9.42 -27.53 -30.49
N THR A 352 10.46 -27.27 -31.30
CA THR A 352 11.84 -27.50 -30.88
C THR A 352 12.35 -26.35 -30.02
N VAL A 353 12.88 -26.67 -28.85
CA VAL A 353 13.59 -25.73 -27.97
C VAL A 353 15.07 -25.69 -28.33
N ALA A 354 15.72 -24.55 -28.14
CA ALA A 354 17.17 -24.38 -28.24
C ALA A 354 17.70 -23.53 -27.08
N THR A 355 18.88 -23.89 -26.58
CA THR A 355 19.62 -23.15 -25.57
C THR A 355 20.57 -22.15 -26.24
N GLY A 356 20.67 -20.92 -25.72
CA GLY A 356 21.54 -19.87 -26.25
C GLY A 356 22.10 -18.94 -25.18
N SER A 357 23.24 -18.31 -25.48
CA SER A 357 24.00 -17.47 -24.53
C SER A 357 24.50 -16.20 -25.23
N GLY A 358 24.25 -15.04 -24.64
CA GLY A 358 24.58 -13.73 -25.19
C GLY A 358 23.83 -12.58 -24.52
N THR A 359 24.35 -11.35 -24.65
CA THR A 359 23.56 -10.11 -24.38
C THR A 359 22.34 -10.01 -25.29
N SER A 360 22.36 -10.72 -26.42
CA SER A 360 21.23 -10.92 -27.33
C SER A 360 20.08 -11.73 -26.71
N GLN A 361 20.35 -12.57 -25.71
CA GLN A 361 19.38 -13.31 -24.90
C GLN A 361 18.96 -12.53 -23.64
N ALA A 362 19.85 -11.69 -23.09
CA ALA A 362 19.53 -10.80 -21.98
C ALA A 362 18.57 -9.66 -22.38
N ALA A 363 18.81 -9.01 -23.52
CA ALA A 363 17.96 -7.93 -24.04
C ALA A 363 16.44 -8.27 -24.13
N PRO A 364 16.02 -9.44 -24.67
CA PRO A 364 14.59 -9.76 -24.76
C PRO A 364 13.90 -10.02 -23.42
N PHE A 365 14.60 -10.41 -22.34
CA PHE A 365 13.99 -10.42 -21.00
C PHE A 365 13.56 -9.00 -20.60
N VAL A 366 14.46 -8.02 -20.76
CA VAL A 366 14.17 -6.62 -20.48
C VAL A 366 13.08 -6.09 -21.42
N ALA A 367 13.12 -6.41 -22.71
CA ALA A 367 12.07 -6.01 -23.66
C ALA A 367 10.69 -6.60 -23.31
N GLY A 368 10.66 -7.81 -22.76
CA GLY A 368 9.45 -8.43 -22.21
C GLY A 368 8.94 -7.70 -20.95
N VAL A 369 9.80 -7.40 -19.98
CA VAL A 369 9.42 -6.64 -18.78
C VAL A 369 8.93 -5.24 -19.14
N VAL A 370 9.57 -4.56 -20.10
CA VAL A 370 9.09 -3.28 -20.63
C VAL A 370 7.73 -3.43 -21.34
N ALA A 371 7.47 -4.56 -22.01
CA ALA A 371 6.15 -4.82 -22.60
C ALA A 371 5.06 -5.06 -21.55
N LEU A 372 5.38 -5.66 -20.39
CA LEU A 372 4.47 -5.71 -19.24
C LEU A 372 4.14 -4.28 -18.74
N TYR A 373 5.17 -3.45 -18.53
CA TYR A 373 5.01 -2.06 -18.10
C TYR A 373 4.18 -1.21 -19.07
N MET A 374 4.44 -1.32 -20.38
CA MET A 374 3.71 -0.58 -21.40
C MET A 374 2.28 -1.10 -21.64
N ALA A 375 1.90 -2.27 -21.12
CA ALA A 375 0.51 -2.72 -21.17
C ALA A 375 -0.36 -1.91 -20.20
N GLN A 376 0.19 -1.57 -19.03
CA GLN A 376 -0.44 -0.69 -18.04
C GLN A 376 -0.22 0.79 -18.36
N ASN A 377 0.94 1.13 -18.95
CA ASN A 377 1.36 2.50 -19.27
C ASN A 377 1.52 2.70 -20.79
N PRO A 378 0.44 2.62 -21.59
CA PRO A 378 0.53 2.57 -23.05
C PRO A 378 1.03 3.86 -23.73
N ALA A 379 1.11 4.96 -22.98
CA ALA A 379 1.64 6.24 -23.44
C ALA A 379 3.09 6.51 -22.99
N ALA A 380 3.70 5.62 -22.20
CA ALA A 380 5.01 5.85 -21.60
C ALA A 380 6.10 6.08 -22.67
N THR A 381 6.89 7.13 -22.45
CA THR A 381 8.07 7.47 -23.23
C THR A 381 9.27 6.63 -22.80
N GLN A 382 10.32 6.60 -23.64
CA GLN A 382 11.59 5.97 -23.30
C GLN A 382 12.13 6.42 -21.93
N ALA A 383 12.03 7.72 -21.60
CA ALA A 383 12.57 8.24 -20.35
C ALA A 383 11.81 7.74 -19.11
N GLU A 384 10.48 7.67 -19.19
CA GLU A 384 9.62 7.14 -18.12
C GLU A 384 9.85 5.64 -17.94
N VAL A 385 9.97 4.87 -19.04
CA VAL A 385 10.34 3.46 -18.98
C VAL A 385 11.73 3.27 -18.34
N ASN A 386 12.74 4.03 -18.76
CA ASN A 386 14.09 3.94 -18.19
C ASN A 386 14.05 4.22 -16.67
N ALA A 387 13.34 5.27 -16.25
CA ALA A 387 13.22 5.63 -14.84
C ALA A 387 12.51 4.54 -14.02
N ALA A 388 11.36 4.04 -14.49
CA ALA A 388 10.60 3.01 -13.79
C ALA A 388 11.36 1.69 -13.71
N LEU A 389 11.94 1.23 -14.83
CA LEU A 389 12.71 -0.02 -14.90
C LEU A 389 13.97 0.02 -14.02
N LEU A 390 14.74 1.12 -14.05
CA LEU A 390 15.98 1.24 -13.30
C LEU A 390 15.75 1.56 -11.82
N GLY A 391 14.67 2.28 -11.48
CA GLY A 391 14.24 2.46 -10.09
C GLY A 391 13.70 1.16 -9.46
N GLY A 392 13.09 0.31 -10.29
CA GLY A 392 12.54 -0.98 -9.87
C GLY A 392 13.53 -2.16 -9.84
N ALA A 393 14.73 -2.02 -10.39
CA ALA A 393 15.68 -3.13 -10.53
C ALA A 393 16.41 -3.48 -9.22
N THR A 394 16.77 -4.74 -9.04
CA THR A 394 17.57 -5.19 -7.88
C THR A 394 18.96 -4.58 -7.93
N THR A 395 19.43 -3.97 -6.84
CA THR A 395 20.67 -3.19 -6.81
C THR A 395 21.86 -3.99 -6.26
N ASP A 396 23.06 -3.64 -6.71
CA ASP A 396 24.35 -4.04 -6.12
C ASP A 396 24.64 -5.55 -6.01
N LEU A 397 23.86 -6.37 -6.71
CA LEU A 397 23.92 -7.83 -6.64
C LEU A 397 24.80 -8.48 -7.72
N VAL A 398 25.01 -7.81 -8.87
CA VAL A 398 25.79 -8.37 -9.97
C VAL A 398 27.28 -8.40 -9.60
N LYS A 399 27.91 -9.57 -9.75
CA LYS A 399 29.33 -9.76 -9.50
C LYS A 399 30.15 -9.36 -10.73
N ASP A 400 31.21 -8.59 -10.49
CA ASP A 400 32.08 -7.99 -11.51
C ASP A 400 31.31 -7.22 -12.62
N PRO A 401 30.57 -6.15 -12.29
CA PRO A 401 29.87 -5.33 -13.29
C PRO A 401 30.84 -4.52 -14.19
N MET A 402 32.15 -4.53 -13.93
CA MET A 402 33.19 -3.82 -14.70
C MET A 402 32.86 -2.35 -15.01
N GLY A 403 32.41 -1.59 -14.01
CA GLY A 403 32.09 -0.15 -14.16
C GLY A 403 30.79 0.14 -14.92
N SER A 404 29.96 -0.89 -15.15
CA SER A 404 28.55 -0.75 -15.53
C SER A 404 27.69 -0.40 -14.31
N THR A 405 26.48 0.10 -14.54
CA THR A 405 25.47 0.30 -13.48
C THR A 405 25.12 -1.05 -12.85
N ASN A 406 25.25 -1.19 -11.53
CA ASN A 406 24.96 -2.46 -10.84
C ASN A 406 23.45 -2.60 -10.53
N LYS A 407 22.70 -2.92 -11.58
CA LYS A 407 21.25 -3.11 -11.59
C LYS A 407 20.95 -4.43 -12.30
N LEU A 408 20.19 -5.32 -11.67
CA LEU A 408 19.71 -6.58 -12.23
C LEU A 408 18.20 -6.50 -12.44
N LEU A 409 17.72 -6.95 -13.60
CA LEU A 409 16.31 -6.94 -13.98
C LEU A 409 15.42 -7.60 -12.92
N TYR A 410 14.45 -6.82 -12.44
CA TYR A 410 13.32 -7.28 -11.63
C TYR A 410 12.03 -6.98 -12.40
N SER A 411 11.13 -7.95 -12.49
CA SER A 411 9.92 -7.92 -13.32
C SER A 411 8.67 -7.53 -12.53
N ARG A 412 8.69 -7.77 -11.21
CA ARG A 412 7.58 -7.44 -10.28
C ARG A 412 7.69 -6.03 -9.69
N PHE A 413 8.51 -5.16 -10.25
CA PHE A 413 8.63 -3.76 -9.82
C PHE A 413 7.35 -2.92 -10.03
N MET A 414 6.40 -3.47 -10.79
CA MET A 414 5.08 -2.89 -11.07
C MET A 414 3.99 -3.40 -10.11
N GLU A 415 4.32 -4.32 -9.21
CA GLU A 415 3.39 -4.67 -8.15
C GLU A 415 3.22 -3.47 -7.21
N PRO A 416 2.01 -3.23 -6.67
CA PRO A 416 1.87 -2.45 -5.46
C PRO A 416 2.76 -3.13 -4.41
N LYS A 417 3.84 -2.47 -4.02
CA LYS A 417 4.68 -2.95 -2.92
C LYS A 417 3.77 -3.05 -1.69
N THR A 418 3.81 -4.19 -1.02
CA THR A 418 3.10 -4.39 0.25
C THR A 418 4.14 -4.63 1.34
N GLY A 419 4.04 -3.89 2.45
CA GLY A 419 5.03 -3.94 3.52
C GLY A 419 6.08 -2.85 3.42
N PHE A 420 6.77 -2.63 4.55
CA PHE A 420 7.79 -1.61 4.67
C PHE A 420 9.07 -2.02 3.93
N GLN A 421 9.76 -1.04 3.35
CA GLN A 421 10.88 -1.22 2.45
C GLN A 421 12.20 -0.89 3.15
N ASP A 422 13.26 -1.63 2.79
CA ASP A 422 14.65 -1.40 3.22
C ASP A 422 14.85 -1.11 4.72
N THR A 423 14.13 -1.83 5.59
CA THR A 423 14.16 -1.63 7.06
C THR A 423 15.59 -1.71 7.62
N LYS A 424 16.12 -0.55 8.02
CA LYS A 424 17.48 -0.36 8.53
C LYS A 424 17.46 -0.30 10.05
N ILE A 425 18.56 -0.73 10.67
CA ILE A 425 18.83 -0.46 12.08
C ILE A 425 19.91 0.61 12.17
N TRP A 426 19.52 1.78 12.66
CA TRP A 426 20.43 2.86 12.99
C TRP A 426 21.01 2.66 14.39
N ALA A 427 22.29 2.30 14.45
CA ALA A 427 23.01 1.89 15.65
C ALA A 427 24.05 2.95 16.08
N ASN A 428 23.61 4.05 16.68
CA ASN A 428 24.51 5.12 17.11
C ASN A 428 25.11 4.87 18.51
N HIS A 429 26.43 4.99 18.62
CA HIS A 429 27.19 4.88 19.88
C HIS A 429 26.89 5.99 20.91
N ALA A 430 26.42 7.17 20.48
CA ALA A 430 26.10 8.30 21.35
C ALA A 430 24.84 8.09 22.21
N VAL A 431 23.87 7.33 21.70
CA VAL A 431 22.62 7.00 22.42
C VAL A 431 22.87 6.00 23.56
N GLY A 432 23.98 5.26 23.48
CA GLY A 432 24.31 4.17 24.40
C GLY A 432 23.25 3.07 24.39
N ASN A 433 23.17 2.29 25.47
CA ASN A 433 21.98 1.50 25.76
C ASN A 433 21.23 2.24 26.87
N PRO A 434 20.31 3.17 26.55
CA PRO A 434 19.70 4.04 27.54
C PRO A 434 18.85 3.23 28.52
N PRO A 435 18.68 3.69 29.78
CA PRO A 435 17.84 2.98 30.74
C PRO A 435 16.43 2.71 30.21
N ASP A 436 15.83 1.57 30.59
CA ASP A 436 14.50 1.08 30.16
C ASP A 436 13.30 1.96 30.55
N TRP A 437 13.51 3.23 30.89
CA TRP A 437 12.48 4.26 31.09
C TRP A 437 12.67 5.47 30.15
N LEU A 438 13.87 5.69 29.60
CA LEU A 438 14.20 6.85 28.75
C LEU A 438 13.47 6.80 27.39
N TRP A 439 13.11 5.61 26.91
CA TRP A 439 12.36 5.38 25.66
C TRP A 439 11.03 6.12 25.59
N GLN A 440 10.44 6.50 26.73
CA GLN A 440 9.21 7.30 26.77
C GLN A 440 9.40 8.70 26.19
N SER A 441 10.64 9.18 26.05
CA SER A 441 10.99 10.43 25.38
C SER A 441 11.06 10.35 23.85
N ILE A 442 11.11 9.15 23.25
CA ILE A 442 11.27 8.99 21.79
C ILE A 442 10.05 9.55 21.06
N ARG A 443 10.28 10.50 20.17
CA ARG A 443 9.30 11.14 19.28
C ARG A 443 9.91 11.25 17.89
N TYR A 444 9.03 11.48 16.92
CA TYR A 444 9.36 11.79 15.54
C TYR A 444 8.61 13.08 15.22
N ALA A 445 9.30 14.07 14.66
CA ALA A 445 8.72 15.37 14.29
C ALA A 445 9.70 16.17 13.42
N ASP A 446 9.22 16.90 12.40
CA ASP A 446 10.03 17.85 11.63
C ASP A 446 10.48 19.07 12.47
N ALA A 447 11.52 18.88 13.27
CA ALA A 447 12.06 19.91 14.16
C ALA A 447 12.87 20.97 13.40
N ASN A 448 13.43 20.63 12.23
CA ASN A 448 14.36 21.49 11.51
C ASN A 448 13.70 22.32 10.39
N GLY A 449 12.57 21.84 9.85
CA GLY A 449 11.75 22.48 8.83
C GLY A 449 12.06 22.05 7.39
N ASP A 450 12.58 20.83 7.19
CA ASP A 450 12.88 20.29 5.85
C ASP A 450 11.75 19.42 5.27
N GLY A 451 10.70 19.15 6.04
CA GLY A 451 9.56 18.31 5.67
C GLY A 451 9.74 16.83 5.99
N LEU A 452 10.78 16.44 6.74
CA LEU A 452 11.03 15.07 7.17
C LEU A 452 10.90 14.95 8.70
N ASP A 453 10.34 13.86 9.20
CA ASP A 453 10.26 13.62 10.64
C ASP A 453 11.62 13.23 11.25
N ASP A 454 12.18 14.13 12.06
CA ASP A 454 13.44 13.93 12.79
C ASP A 454 13.24 13.05 14.03
N LEU A 455 14.25 12.25 14.38
CA LEU A 455 14.25 11.43 15.60
C LEU A 455 14.62 12.28 16.82
N CYS A 456 13.61 12.69 17.59
CA CYS A 456 13.78 13.46 18.82
C CYS A 456 13.74 12.57 20.08
N MET A 457 14.76 12.66 20.94
CA MET A 457 14.76 11.98 22.25
C MET A 457 15.68 12.65 23.27
N LEU A 458 15.55 12.27 24.55
CA LEU A 458 16.45 12.71 25.61
C LEU A 458 17.80 11.95 25.51
N ILE A 459 18.89 12.65 25.19
CA ILE A 459 20.25 12.10 25.08
C ILE A 459 21.15 12.82 26.09
N GLY A 460 21.63 12.09 27.11
CA GLY A 460 22.43 12.68 28.17
C GLY A 460 21.64 13.70 29.01
N ALA A 461 21.96 14.99 28.87
CA ALA A 461 21.31 16.10 29.57
C ALA A 461 20.53 17.03 28.61
N ASP A 462 20.38 16.66 27.34
CA ASP A 462 19.76 17.48 26.30
C ASP A 462 18.66 16.68 25.60
N ILE A 463 17.60 17.35 25.14
CA ILE A 463 16.68 16.76 24.14
C ILE A 463 17.27 17.08 22.77
N ASP A 464 17.69 16.03 22.06
CA ASP A 464 18.31 16.12 20.74
C ASP A 464 17.35 15.56 19.68
N CYS A 465 17.21 16.30 18.58
CA CYS A 465 16.56 15.85 17.35
C CYS A 465 17.62 15.55 16.29
N LEU A 466 17.59 14.35 15.71
CA LEU A 466 18.55 13.82 14.76
C LEU A 466 17.95 13.80 13.35
N THR A 467 18.60 14.47 12.39
CA THR A 467 18.03 14.68 11.05
C THR A 467 17.73 13.37 10.32
N SER A 468 16.53 13.22 9.75
CA SER A 468 16.25 12.11 8.82
C SER A 468 17.10 12.22 7.54
N ASP A 469 17.62 11.11 7.03
CA ASP A 469 18.33 11.06 5.74
C ASP A 469 17.42 10.76 4.53
N GLY A 470 16.10 10.69 4.75
CA GLY A 470 15.11 10.36 3.73
C GLY A 470 15.09 8.90 3.30
N SER A 471 15.91 8.03 3.90
CA SER A 471 16.04 6.62 3.52
C SER A 471 15.62 5.62 4.61
N GLY A 472 14.94 6.08 5.66
CA GLY A 472 14.65 5.25 6.85
C GLY A 472 15.85 5.16 7.81
N SER A 473 16.67 6.21 7.87
CA SER A 473 17.86 6.31 8.72
C SER A 473 18.11 7.77 9.10
N PHE A 474 18.98 8.01 10.08
CA PHE A 474 19.25 9.34 10.65
C PHE A 474 20.73 9.72 10.51
N LEU A 475 21.01 11.02 10.45
CA LEU A 475 22.37 11.54 10.47
C LEU A 475 22.95 11.51 11.89
N GLU A 476 24.27 11.35 12.03
CA GLU A 476 24.96 11.49 13.33
C GLU A 476 24.99 12.95 13.84
N GLN A 477 24.60 13.91 13.01
CA GLN A 477 24.54 15.32 13.35
C GLN A 477 23.21 15.63 14.05
N VAL A 478 23.29 16.21 15.25
CA VAL A 478 22.12 16.79 15.92
C VAL A 478 21.63 18.00 15.13
N ALA A 479 20.37 17.97 14.71
CA ALA A 479 19.69 19.03 13.97
C ALA A 479 19.37 20.20 14.90
N VAL A 480 18.71 19.87 16.01
CA VAL A 480 18.18 20.81 17.01
C VAL A 480 18.39 20.20 18.39
N SER A 481 18.82 20.99 19.37
CA SER A 481 19.09 20.54 20.74
C SER A 481 18.57 21.55 21.76
N VAL A 482 18.17 21.07 22.94
CA VAL A 482 17.82 21.91 24.09
C VAL A 482 18.25 21.30 25.44
N PRO A 483 18.87 22.10 26.34
CA PRO A 483 19.18 21.65 27.69
C PRO A 483 17.95 21.22 28.49
N PHE A 484 17.98 19.98 28.95
CA PHE A 484 16.98 19.40 29.83
C PHE A 484 17.51 19.38 31.28
N PRO A 485 16.86 20.03 32.26
CA PRO A 485 17.44 20.18 33.58
C PRO A 485 17.78 18.85 34.28
N ASP A 486 19.04 18.68 34.70
CA ASP A 486 19.59 17.52 35.45
C ASP A 486 18.77 17.06 36.67
N GLN A 487 17.88 17.91 37.19
CA GLN A 487 17.00 17.58 38.31
C GLN A 487 15.70 16.86 37.89
N TYR A 488 15.34 16.89 36.60
CA TYR A 488 14.12 16.30 36.05
C TYR A 488 14.37 15.03 35.22
N TRP A 489 15.63 14.69 34.93
CA TRP A 489 16.02 13.52 34.12
C TRP A 489 15.29 12.23 34.53
N ALA A 490 15.22 11.91 35.83
CA ALA A 490 14.60 10.70 36.37
C ALA A 490 13.21 10.94 36.97
N VAL A 491 12.46 11.93 36.46
CA VAL A 491 11.11 12.29 36.92
C VAL A 491 10.08 11.87 35.86
N PRO A 492 9.43 10.70 35.98
CA PRO A 492 8.67 10.10 34.87
C PRO A 492 7.48 10.95 34.40
N ASN A 493 6.80 11.64 35.32
CA ASN A 493 5.69 12.56 35.03
C ASN A 493 6.13 13.88 34.36
N VAL A 494 7.44 14.13 34.27
CA VAL A 494 8.00 15.19 33.41
C VAL A 494 8.36 14.60 32.04
N VAL A 495 9.17 13.53 32.00
CA VAL A 495 9.63 12.90 30.74
C VAL A 495 8.48 12.41 29.86
N ALA A 496 7.42 11.84 30.45
CA ALA A 496 6.25 11.38 29.71
C ALA A 496 5.43 12.52 29.06
N THR A 497 5.63 13.78 29.47
CA THR A 497 4.94 14.96 28.91
C THR A 497 5.69 15.63 27.76
N ILE A 498 6.90 15.17 27.40
CA ILE A 498 7.64 15.70 26.25
C ILE A 498 6.83 15.49 24.97
N ARG A 499 6.55 16.59 24.26
CA ARG A 499 5.83 16.66 22.98
C ARG A 499 6.51 17.68 22.06
N HIS A 500 6.26 17.55 20.76
CA HIS A 500 6.76 18.43 19.71
C HIS A 500 5.60 19.06 18.93
N PRO A 501 4.85 20.00 19.54
CA PRO A 501 3.81 20.76 18.84
C PRO A 501 4.41 21.87 17.95
N ASP A 502 3.67 22.40 16.97
CA ASP A 502 3.97 23.72 16.37
C ASP A 502 3.19 24.78 17.15
N LEU A 503 3.87 25.56 18.00
CA LEU A 503 3.22 26.56 18.85
C LEU A 503 3.02 27.91 18.16
N ASN A 504 3.62 28.10 16.98
CA ASN A 504 3.80 29.43 16.38
C ASN A 504 3.32 29.53 14.92
N GLY A 505 2.92 28.41 14.32
CA GLY A 505 2.35 28.29 12.98
C GLY A 505 3.38 28.34 11.85
N ASP A 506 4.67 28.12 12.14
CA ASP A 506 5.73 28.12 11.13
C ASP A 506 6.03 26.75 10.50
N LYS A 507 5.25 25.73 10.91
CA LYS A 507 5.31 24.32 10.49
C LYS A 507 6.52 23.53 10.97
N ARG A 508 7.35 24.10 11.86
CA ARG A 508 8.43 23.36 12.51
C ARG A 508 7.95 22.90 13.87
N ALA A 509 8.32 21.67 14.22
CA ALA A 509 7.99 21.13 15.50
C ALA A 509 8.87 21.77 16.59
N ASP A 510 8.22 22.47 17.51
CA ASP A 510 8.84 23.01 18.72
C ASP A 510 9.08 21.85 19.73
N VAL A 511 9.37 22.16 20.99
CA VAL A 511 9.39 21.17 22.07
C VAL A 511 8.80 21.74 23.34
N CYS A 512 7.87 21.01 23.97
CA CYS A 512 7.28 21.38 25.26
C CYS A 512 7.30 20.21 26.25
N TRP A 513 7.43 20.54 27.53
CA TRP A 513 7.22 19.60 28.63
C TRP A 513 6.74 20.30 29.91
N ARG A 514 6.04 19.53 30.76
CA ARG A 514 5.64 19.96 32.10
C ARG A 514 6.83 19.94 33.05
N SER A 515 6.94 20.94 33.92
CA SER A 515 7.88 20.95 35.06
C SER A 515 7.15 21.29 36.37
N PRO A 516 7.82 21.12 37.53
CA PRO A 516 7.35 21.67 38.80
C PRO A 516 6.93 23.14 38.80
N SER A 517 7.52 23.95 37.91
CA SER A 517 7.24 25.37 37.75
C SER A 517 6.10 25.70 36.77
N GLY A 518 5.57 24.73 36.03
CA GLY A 518 4.64 24.92 34.90
C GLY A 518 5.23 24.42 33.59
N ILE A 519 4.69 24.84 32.45
CA ILE A 519 5.17 24.38 31.13
C ILE A 519 6.40 25.18 30.68
N LEU A 520 7.44 24.46 30.26
CA LEU A 520 8.53 25.01 29.46
C LEU A 520 8.32 24.59 28.01
N CYS A 521 8.54 25.54 27.10
CA CYS A 521 8.56 25.29 25.66
C CYS A 521 9.76 25.99 25.02
N GLY A 522 10.41 25.32 24.08
CA GLY A 522 11.48 25.86 23.25
C GLY A 522 11.02 25.92 21.80
N LEU A 523 11.00 27.13 21.24
CA LEU A 523 10.65 27.33 19.83
C LEU A 523 11.79 26.89 18.91
N SER A 524 11.53 26.12 17.88
CA SER A 524 12.56 25.77 16.89
C SER A 524 13.00 27.03 16.15
N VAL A 525 14.31 27.30 16.16
CA VAL A 525 14.94 28.33 15.31
C VAL A 525 15.85 27.68 14.26
N GLY A 526 15.57 26.43 13.89
CA GLY A 526 16.20 25.66 12.82
C GLY A 526 17.44 24.88 13.24
N ALA A 527 18.30 25.44 14.10
CA ALA A 527 19.51 24.77 14.60
C ALA A 527 19.61 24.71 16.15
N ALA A 528 18.57 25.18 16.85
CA ALA A 528 18.43 25.17 18.30
C ALA A 528 16.97 25.42 18.68
N PHE A 529 16.59 25.14 19.93
CA PHE A 529 15.32 25.61 20.50
C PHE A 529 15.53 26.82 21.43
N ASP A 530 14.68 27.85 21.32
CA ASP A 530 14.66 29.03 22.19
C ASP A 530 13.80 28.76 23.45
N LEU A 531 14.39 28.05 24.42
CA LEU A 531 13.72 27.57 25.64
C LEU A 531 13.28 28.71 26.57
N LYS A 532 11.98 28.74 26.88
CA LYS A 532 11.37 29.67 27.84
C LYS A 532 10.37 28.94 28.74
N GLN A 533 10.07 29.54 29.89
CA GLN A 533 8.87 29.19 30.64
C GLN A 533 7.67 29.90 29.99
N TRP A 534 6.68 29.13 29.54
CA TRP A 534 5.49 29.65 28.87
C TRP A 534 4.29 29.78 29.82
N ASP A 535 4.25 28.95 30.87
CA ASP A 535 3.14 28.89 31.83
C ASP A 535 3.61 28.59 33.28
N THR A 536 2.75 28.93 34.26
CA THR A 536 2.83 28.56 35.68
C THR A 536 1.57 27.85 36.24
N TYR A 537 0.49 27.71 35.48
CA TYR A 537 -0.76 27.04 35.87
C TYR A 537 -0.62 25.51 35.94
N TYR A 538 0.14 24.88 35.05
CA TYR A 538 0.39 23.41 35.06
C TYR A 538 1.46 22.98 36.08
N ALA A 539 1.81 23.86 37.03
CA ALA A 539 2.85 23.69 38.05
C ALA A 539 2.43 22.78 39.21
N ASP A 540 3.42 22.28 39.97
CA ASP A 540 3.21 21.53 41.23
C ASP A 540 2.41 22.39 42.22
N SER A 541 2.77 23.67 42.36
CA SER A 541 2.05 24.66 43.19
C SER A 541 0.58 24.90 42.80
N SER A 542 0.13 24.33 41.68
CA SER A 542 -1.22 24.44 41.14
C SER A 542 -1.91 23.08 40.99
N VAL A 543 -1.49 22.09 41.80
CA VAL A 543 -2.04 20.72 41.96
C VAL A 543 -1.88 19.77 40.77
N TRP A 544 -0.93 20.04 39.89
CA TRP A 544 -0.59 19.16 38.75
C TRP A 544 0.54 18.15 39.05
N ASP A 545 1.06 18.11 40.27
CA ASP A 545 2.15 17.24 40.71
C ASP A 545 1.73 15.76 40.86
N ASP A 546 0.68 15.50 41.63
CA ASP A 546 0.54 14.24 42.36
C ASP A 546 -0.40 13.18 41.75
N ALA A 547 -1.02 13.41 40.58
CA ALA A 547 -1.95 12.42 39.96
C ALA A 547 -1.81 12.31 38.43
N PRO A 548 -1.68 11.08 37.87
CA PRO A 548 -1.72 10.83 36.42
C PRO A 548 -2.98 11.36 35.72
N ALA A 549 -4.12 11.39 36.43
CA ALA A 549 -5.39 11.95 35.96
C ALA A 549 -5.39 13.47 35.69
N TYR A 550 -4.27 14.15 35.96
CA TYR A 550 -4.00 15.54 35.55
C TYR A 550 -2.85 15.58 34.54
N TRP A 551 -1.59 15.35 34.97
CA TRP A 551 -0.42 15.53 34.09
C TRP A 551 -0.42 14.60 32.87
N GLY A 552 -1.02 13.41 32.98
CA GLY A 552 -1.12 12.44 31.87
C GLY A 552 -2.14 12.82 30.79
N THR A 553 -2.93 13.86 31.03
CA THR A 553 -3.95 14.36 30.07
C THR A 553 -3.49 15.57 29.25
N ILE A 554 -2.33 16.15 29.59
CA ILE A 554 -1.78 17.35 28.92
C ILE A 554 -1.50 17.03 27.45
N GLN A 555 -2.16 17.78 26.57
CA GLN A 555 -2.11 17.66 25.11
C GLN A 555 -2.03 19.06 24.48
N TYR A 556 -1.58 19.13 23.23
CA TYR A 556 -1.37 20.38 22.50
C TYR A 556 -2.20 20.43 21.21
N PRO A 557 -3.54 20.57 21.31
CA PRO A 557 -4.43 20.70 20.15
C PRO A 557 -4.46 22.13 19.59
N ASP A 558 -4.78 22.32 18.31
CA ASP A 558 -5.28 23.62 17.81
C ASP A 558 -6.80 23.69 18.04
N LEU A 559 -7.22 24.45 19.05
CA LEU A 559 -8.63 24.55 19.42
C LEU A 559 -9.38 25.61 18.59
N ASN A 560 -8.66 26.54 17.97
CA ASN A 560 -9.23 27.79 17.48
C ASN A 560 -9.20 27.92 15.94
N GLY A 561 -8.35 27.11 15.30
CA GLY A 561 -8.17 26.98 13.86
C GLY A 561 -7.21 28.02 13.28
N ASP A 562 -6.23 28.49 14.06
CA ASP A 562 -5.21 29.44 13.60
C ASP A 562 -3.90 28.78 13.14
N GLY A 563 -3.79 27.46 13.28
CA GLY A 563 -2.60 26.69 12.95
C GLY A 563 -1.54 26.67 14.05
N MET A 564 -1.84 27.19 15.24
CA MET A 564 -0.98 27.10 16.42
C MET A 564 -1.54 26.08 17.40
N ALA A 565 -0.66 25.22 17.91
CA ALA A 565 -1.01 24.31 18.98
C ALA A 565 -1.14 25.05 20.31
N ASP A 566 -2.34 25.00 20.89
CA ASP A 566 -2.67 25.47 22.23
C ASP A 566 -2.16 24.47 23.29
N VAL A 567 -2.52 24.67 24.56
CA VAL A 567 -2.37 23.61 25.57
C VAL A 567 -3.67 23.38 26.33
N CYS A 568 -4.06 22.11 26.44
CA CYS A 568 -5.17 21.67 27.26
C CYS A 568 -4.75 20.56 28.23
N GLY A 569 -5.38 20.55 29.40
CA GLY A 569 -5.35 19.41 30.29
C GLY A 569 -6.62 19.31 31.14
N ARG A 570 -6.84 18.12 31.69
CA ARG A 570 -7.92 17.88 32.65
C ARG A 570 -7.49 18.38 34.03
N ALA A 571 -8.28 19.29 34.60
CA ALA A 571 -8.19 19.71 35.99
C ALA A 571 -9.39 19.18 36.80
N ALA A 572 -9.36 19.38 38.13
CA ALA A 572 -10.44 18.91 39.02
C ALA A 572 -11.84 19.42 38.65
N ASN A 573 -11.95 20.59 38.01
CA ASN A 573 -13.22 21.21 37.61
C ASN A 573 -13.62 20.96 36.14
N GLY A 574 -12.83 20.21 35.36
CA GLY A 574 -13.08 19.92 33.94
C GLY A 574 -11.86 20.22 33.07
N ILE A 575 -12.04 20.38 31.76
CA ILE A 575 -10.94 20.70 30.84
C ILE A 575 -10.58 22.18 30.97
N VAL A 576 -9.30 22.45 31.22
CA VAL A 576 -8.72 23.79 31.20
C VAL A 576 -7.78 23.89 30.02
N CYS A 577 -7.88 24.98 29.27
CA CYS A 577 -7.03 25.25 28.12
C CYS A 577 -6.53 26.69 28.13
N GLU A 578 -5.36 26.89 27.52
CA GLU A 578 -4.71 28.17 27.30
C GLU A 578 -4.33 28.26 25.81
N LEU A 579 -4.83 29.29 25.12
CA LEU A 579 -4.52 29.48 23.71
C LEU A 579 -3.07 29.92 23.51
N SER A 580 -2.42 29.49 22.43
CA SER A 580 -1.10 29.99 22.06
C SER A 580 -1.15 31.45 21.61
N THR A 581 0.01 32.10 21.68
CA THR A 581 0.25 33.44 21.11
C THR A 581 1.49 33.45 20.21
N GLY A 582 2.00 32.27 19.84
CA GLY A 582 3.29 32.07 19.17
C GLY A 582 4.52 32.38 20.02
N THR A 583 4.36 32.87 21.26
CA THR A 583 5.49 33.21 22.16
C THR A 583 5.26 32.92 23.65
N SER A 584 4.02 32.68 24.06
CA SER A 584 3.59 32.25 25.40
C SER A 584 2.17 31.67 25.31
N PHE A 585 1.70 31.01 26.37
CA PHE A 585 0.28 30.67 26.49
C PHE A 585 -0.54 31.84 27.07
N GLY A 586 -1.85 31.83 26.79
CA GLY A 586 -2.83 32.80 27.26
C GLY A 586 -3.20 32.63 28.73
N ALA A 587 -4.31 33.23 29.15
CA ALA A 587 -4.86 32.98 30.50
C ALA A 587 -5.61 31.64 30.54
N PRO A 588 -5.50 30.84 31.61
CA PRO A 588 -6.23 29.58 31.73
C PRO A 588 -7.74 29.80 31.80
N VAL A 589 -8.46 29.13 30.90
CA VAL A 589 -9.92 29.13 30.82
C VAL A 589 -10.43 27.70 31.01
N THR A 590 -11.47 27.52 31.80
CA THR A 590 -12.20 26.24 31.86
C THR A 590 -13.15 26.15 30.67
N TRP A 591 -12.81 25.31 29.68
CA TRP A 591 -13.55 25.15 28.43
C TRP A 591 -14.71 24.16 28.55
N ASP A 592 -14.62 23.22 29.49
CA ASP A 592 -15.64 22.22 29.80
C ASP A 592 -15.70 21.98 31.33
N THR A 593 -16.85 21.52 31.84
CA THR A 593 -17.03 21.06 33.24
C THR A 593 -17.49 19.60 33.36
N PHE A 594 -17.73 18.91 32.25
CA PHE A 594 -18.15 17.52 32.20
C PHE A 594 -17.01 16.56 32.58
N PHE A 595 -15.79 16.74 32.05
CA PHE A 595 -14.63 15.88 32.30
C PHE A 595 -13.96 16.10 33.68
N SER A 596 -14.74 16.41 34.70
CA SER A 596 -14.31 16.89 36.03
C SER A 596 -14.28 15.79 37.11
N ASP A 597 -13.70 16.08 38.29
CA ASP A 597 -13.68 15.14 39.42
C ASP A 597 -15.08 14.81 39.95
N PRO A 598 -16.01 15.78 40.12
CA PRO A 598 -17.37 15.49 40.58
C PRO A 598 -18.15 14.53 39.67
N ASN A 599 -17.79 14.47 38.37
CA ASN A 599 -18.37 13.56 37.38
C ASN A 599 -17.60 12.24 37.25
N GLY A 600 -16.64 11.96 38.15
CA GLY A 600 -15.97 10.66 38.27
C GLY A 600 -14.72 10.47 37.41
N PHE A 601 -14.32 11.44 36.60
CA PHE A 601 -13.19 11.26 35.67
C PHE A 601 -11.82 11.09 36.35
N ALA A 602 -11.65 11.45 37.63
CA ALA A 602 -10.42 11.17 38.39
C ALA A 602 -10.35 9.75 38.98
N VAL A 603 -11.42 8.96 38.88
CA VAL A 603 -11.58 7.71 39.66
C VAL A 603 -11.00 6.49 38.93
N ALA A 604 -10.90 6.52 37.60
CA ALA A 604 -10.41 5.38 36.81
C ALA A 604 -9.72 5.79 35.49
N ASP A 605 -8.64 5.10 35.17
CA ASP A 605 -7.76 5.35 34.02
C ASP A 605 -8.45 5.14 32.67
N ASN A 606 -9.43 4.25 32.62
CA ASN A 606 -10.31 3.99 31.48
C ASN A 606 -11.32 5.12 31.17
N LEU A 607 -11.29 6.21 31.95
CA LEU A 607 -12.02 7.45 31.69
C LEU A 607 -11.03 8.55 31.29
N TRP A 608 -10.20 9.05 32.23
CA TRP A 608 -9.29 10.17 31.95
C TRP A 608 -8.23 9.85 30.88
N GLY A 609 -7.75 8.61 30.81
CA GLY A 609 -6.74 8.18 29.83
C GLY A 609 -7.27 8.13 28.38
N THR A 610 -8.58 8.18 28.19
CA THR A 610 -9.26 8.16 26.88
C THR A 610 -9.58 9.55 26.33
N ILE A 611 -9.35 10.62 27.10
CA ILE A 611 -9.64 12.00 26.67
C ILE A 611 -8.66 12.40 25.56
N ARG A 612 -9.20 12.77 24.40
CA ARG A 612 -8.46 13.22 23.21
C ARG A 612 -9.12 14.46 22.65
N PHE A 613 -8.38 15.14 21.76
CA PHE A 613 -8.83 16.33 21.06
C PHE A 613 -8.88 16.12 19.53
N PRO A 614 -9.75 15.22 19.02
CA PRO A 614 -9.95 15.02 17.59
C PRO A 614 -10.75 16.16 16.95
N ASP A 615 -10.53 16.46 15.67
CA ASP A 615 -11.52 17.20 14.86
C ASP A 615 -12.57 16.21 14.35
N VAL A 616 -13.69 16.05 15.08
CA VAL A 616 -14.75 15.10 14.70
C VAL A 616 -15.74 15.72 13.72
N ASN A 617 -15.66 17.02 13.45
CA ASN A 617 -16.65 17.74 12.64
C ASN A 617 -16.11 18.25 11.29
N GLY A 618 -14.79 18.30 11.14
CA GLY A 618 -14.06 18.65 9.92
C GLY A 618 -13.96 20.16 9.68
N ASP A 619 -14.10 20.99 10.72
CA ASP A 619 -14.00 22.46 10.61
C ASP A 619 -12.57 23.01 10.80
N GLY A 620 -11.59 22.13 11.03
CA GLY A 620 -10.19 22.49 11.24
C GLY A 620 -9.87 22.87 12.68
N ARG A 621 -10.73 22.48 13.64
CA ARG A 621 -10.54 22.73 15.08
C ARG A 621 -10.61 21.42 15.83
N ALA A 622 -9.73 21.27 16.80
CA ALA A 622 -9.79 20.16 17.72
C ALA A 622 -10.99 20.31 18.67
N ASP A 623 -11.91 19.36 18.60
CA ASP A 623 -12.99 19.17 19.56
C ASP A 623 -12.46 18.48 20.82
N VAL A 624 -13.34 18.03 21.73
CA VAL A 624 -12.95 17.13 22.82
C VAL A 624 -13.84 15.92 22.86
N CYS A 625 -13.23 14.73 22.95
CA CYS A 625 -13.92 13.45 23.09
C CYS A 625 -13.32 12.61 24.22
N GLY A 626 -14.13 11.83 24.92
CA GLY A 626 -13.65 10.92 25.96
C GLY A 626 -14.70 9.90 26.40
N ARG A 627 -14.23 8.74 26.88
CA ARG A 627 -15.09 7.65 27.33
C ARG A 627 -15.75 7.98 28.68
N HIS A 628 -17.05 7.79 28.74
CA HIS A 628 -17.86 7.80 29.96
C HIS A 628 -18.50 6.40 30.12
N PRO A 629 -18.98 5.98 31.32
CA PRO A 629 -19.64 4.69 31.49
C PRO A 629 -20.86 4.39 30.60
N ALA A 630 -21.36 5.38 29.86
CA ALA A 630 -22.48 5.23 28.92
C ALA A 630 -22.04 5.17 27.44
N GLY A 631 -20.76 5.36 27.13
CA GLY A 631 -20.20 5.58 25.79
C GLY A 631 -19.33 6.85 25.71
N ILE A 632 -18.75 7.11 24.55
CA ILE A 632 -18.00 8.32 24.19
C ILE A 632 -18.93 9.53 24.24
N HIS A 633 -18.50 10.53 25.00
CA HIS A 633 -19.06 11.87 24.94
C HIS A 633 -18.09 12.78 24.19
N CYS A 634 -18.63 13.66 23.35
CA CYS A 634 -17.86 14.74 22.74
C CYS A 634 -18.59 16.08 22.83
N ALA A 635 -17.81 17.16 22.84
CA ALA A 635 -18.26 18.54 22.74
C ALA A 635 -17.42 19.26 21.68
N LEU A 636 -18.08 20.08 20.86
CA LEU A 636 -17.43 20.74 19.73
C LEU A 636 -16.72 22.02 20.16
N SER A 637 -15.57 22.35 19.56
CA SER A 637 -14.91 23.63 19.77
C SER A 637 -15.64 24.76 19.03
N ASN A 638 -15.84 25.89 19.70
CA ASN A 638 -16.21 27.14 19.03
C ASN A 638 -15.02 28.12 18.87
N GLY A 639 -13.81 27.72 19.26
CA GLY A 639 -12.60 28.55 19.33
C GLY A 639 -12.44 29.36 20.62
N THR A 640 -13.36 29.25 21.59
CA THR A 640 -13.28 29.90 22.91
C THR A 640 -13.78 29.03 24.08
N GLY A 641 -14.20 27.80 23.80
CA GLY A 641 -14.85 26.88 24.73
C GLY A 641 -15.43 25.67 23.99
N PHE A 642 -15.64 24.57 24.72
CA PHE A 642 -16.35 23.40 24.20
C PHE A 642 -17.85 23.56 24.43
N VAL A 643 -18.66 23.24 23.41
CA VAL A 643 -20.12 23.41 23.43
C VAL A 643 -20.86 22.12 23.08
N ASP A 644 -22.13 22.06 23.49
CA ASP A 644 -23.07 20.98 23.18
C ASP A 644 -22.57 19.56 23.55
N MET A 645 -21.90 19.45 24.70
CA MET A 645 -21.48 18.19 25.33
C MET A 645 -22.64 17.19 25.40
N LYS A 646 -22.47 16.07 24.71
CA LYS A 646 -23.50 15.02 24.56
C LYS A 646 -22.86 13.65 24.43
N LEU A 647 -23.66 12.61 24.66
CA LEU A 647 -23.34 11.24 24.26
C LEU A 647 -23.38 11.17 22.72
N TRP A 648 -22.29 10.78 22.08
CA TRP A 648 -22.22 10.63 20.61
C TRP A 648 -22.56 9.21 20.15
N GLU A 649 -22.26 8.21 20.98
CA GLU A 649 -22.52 6.78 20.74
C GLU A 649 -22.68 6.03 22.08
N GLY A 650 -23.09 4.75 22.05
CA GLY A 650 -23.34 3.95 23.27
C GLY A 650 -22.75 2.52 23.29
N TYR A 651 -21.89 2.18 22.35
CA TYR A 651 -21.12 0.94 22.23
C TYR A 651 -19.89 0.90 23.16
N PHE A 652 -19.15 2.00 23.34
CA PHE A 652 -17.95 2.03 24.21
C PHE A 652 -18.27 2.13 25.72
N THR A 653 -19.45 1.63 26.12
CA THR A 653 -20.05 1.64 27.47
C THR A 653 -19.38 0.66 28.47
N ASN A 654 -19.76 0.74 29.75
CA ASN A 654 -19.42 -0.27 30.79
C ASN A 654 -20.27 -1.56 30.68
N ASP A 655 -21.34 -1.58 29.87
CA ASP A 655 -22.08 -2.83 29.59
C ASP A 655 -21.33 -3.74 28.58
N GLY A 656 -20.23 -3.25 28.00
CA GLY A 656 -19.30 -3.99 27.14
C GLY A 656 -17.90 -4.10 27.77
N PRO A 657 -16.91 -4.70 27.09
CA PRO A 657 -15.58 -5.03 27.66
C PRO A 657 -14.68 -3.82 27.95
N TRP A 658 -15.18 -2.60 27.75
CA TRP A 658 -14.39 -1.38 27.69
C TRP A 658 -13.99 -0.82 29.07
N ASP A 659 -14.61 -1.24 30.17
CA ASP A 659 -14.10 -0.94 31.52
C ASP A 659 -13.23 -2.05 32.12
N ASP A 660 -13.46 -3.31 31.72
CA ASP A 660 -12.81 -4.51 32.24
C ASP A 660 -11.29 -4.59 32.03
N SER A 661 -10.75 -4.13 30.89
CA SER A 661 -9.33 -4.35 30.53
C SER A 661 -8.72 -3.28 29.62
N PRO A 662 -7.42 -2.90 29.84
CA PRO A 662 -6.70 -1.99 28.96
C PRO A 662 -6.56 -2.49 27.52
N ALA A 663 -6.67 -3.80 27.29
CA ALA A 663 -6.70 -4.41 25.95
C ALA A 663 -7.89 -3.97 25.07
N TYR A 664 -8.83 -3.21 25.65
CA TYR A 664 -9.93 -2.56 24.96
C TYR A 664 -9.77 -1.03 25.05
N TRP A 665 -9.85 -0.43 26.25
CA TRP A 665 -9.91 1.04 26.37
C TRP A 665 -8.63 1.80 25.99
N GLN A 666 -7.43 1.19 26.06
CA GLN A 666 -6.21 1.85 25.57
C GLN A 666 -6.10 1.85 24.05
N THR A 667 -6.93 1.05 23.37
CA THR A 667 -6.95 0.96 21.90
C THR A 667 -7.95 1.92 21.26
N ILE A 668 -8.74 2.66 22.07
CA ILE A 668 -9.66 3.69 21.57
C ILE A 668 -8.83 4.85 21.01
N GLN A 669 -8.94 5.06 19.71
CA GLN A 669 -8.23 6.08 18.96
C GLN A 669 -9.19 6.78 17.99
N TYR A 670 -8.78 7.96 17.53
CA TYR A 670 -9.51 8.75 16.57
C TYR A 670 -8.64 8.97 15.34
N ALA A 671 -9.17 8.69 14.16
CA ALA A 671 -8.46 8.77 12.89
C ALA A 671 -9.46 8.93 11.74
N ASP A 672 -9.10 9.66 10.69
CA ASP A 672 -9.89 9.70 9.45
C ASP A 672 -9.64 8.40 8.66
N ILE A 673 -10.49 7.39 8.86
CA ILE A 673 -10.34 6.09 8.18
C ILE A 673 -11.09 6.05 6.84
N ASN A 674 -11.85 7.09 6.50
CA ASN A 674 -12.72 7.12 5.33
C ASN A 674 -12.33 8.20 4.28
N GLY A 675 -11.49 9.17 4.66
CA GLY A 675 -10.94 10.22 3.81
C GLY A 675 -11.83 11.47 3.71
N ASP A 676 -12.83 11.61 4.58
CA ASP A 676 -13.77 12.75 4.56
C ASP A 676 -13.39 13.92 5.48
N LYS A 677 -12.21 13.83 6.10
CA LYS A 677 -11.58 14.83 6.99
C LYS A 677 -12.27 15.01 8.33
N LYS A 678 -13.12 14.07 8.74
CA LYS A 678 -13.58 13.95 10.11
C LYS A 678 -12.89 12.78 10.77
N MET A 679 -12.46 12.97 12.01
CA MET A 679 -11.89 11.90 12.80
C MET A 679 -13.01 10.94 13.22
N ASP A 680 -12.94 9.71 12.70
CA ASP A 680 -13.77 8.58 13.11
C ASP A 680 -13.25 7.99 14.43
N VAL A 681 -14.06 7.19 15.14
CA VAL A 681 -13.61 6.49 16.35
C VAL A 681 -13.43 5.01 16.08
N CYS A 682 -12.27 4.47 16.45
CA CYS A 682 -11.97 3.04 16.35
C CYS A 682 -11.46 2.51 17.69
N GLY A 683 -11.70 1.23 17.94
CA GLY A 683 -11.09 0.50 19.04
C GLY A 683 -11.11 -1.01 18.82
N ARG A 684 -10.18 -1.71 19.44
CA ARG A 684 -10.14 -3.16 19.44
C ARG A 684 -11.21 -3.70 20.40
N ALA A 685 -12.14 -4.49 19.86
CA ALA A 685 -13.13 -5.27 20.60
C ALA A 685 -12.82 -6.78 20.56
N VAL A 686 -13.66 -7.59 21.20
CA VAL A 686 -13.53 -9.06 21.25
C VAL A 686 -13.42 -9.70 19.86
N ASN A 687 -14.16 -9.17 18.89
CA ASN A 687 -14.27 -9.73 17.53
C ASN A 687 -13.31 -9.12 16.51
N GLY A 688 -12.48 -8.14 16.87
CA GLY A 688 -11.60 -7.43 15.93
C GLY A 688 -11.53 -5.93 16.18
N ILE A 689 -11.05 -5.17 15.20
CA ILE A 689 -11.17 -3.71 15.19
C ILE A 689 -12.63 -3.36 14.89
N VAL A 690 -13.23 -2.52 15.74
CA VAL A 690 -14.55 -1.94 15.55
C VAL A 690 -14.40 -0.44 15.39
N CYS A 691 -15.05 0.12 14.37
CA CYS A 691 -15.03 1.54 14.07
C CYS A 691 -16.46 2.08 13.91
N GLU A 692 -16.62 3.38 14.18
CA GLU A 692 -17.83 4.15 13.97
C GLU A 692 -17.50 5.46 13.27
N LEU A 693 -18.08 5.67 12.09
CA LEU A 693 -17.80 6.86 11.27
C LEU A 693 -18.44 8.13 11.84
N SER A 694 -17.74 9.26 11.78
CA SER A 694 -18.26 10.54 12.25
C SER A 694 -19.20 11.20 11.24
N THR A 695 -20.41 11.52 11.71
CA THR A 695 -21.37 12.35 10.98
C THR A 695 -21.12 13.86 11.16
N GLY A 696 -20.10 14.24 11.92
CA GLY A 696 -19.88 15.60 12.42
C GLY A 696 -20.82 16.04 13.54
N THR A 697 -21.78 15.20 13.96
CA THR A 697 -22.69 15.49 15.08
C THR A 697 -22.99 14.30 16.00
N SER A 698 -22.60 13.10 15.60
CA SER A 698 -22.62 11.83 16.34
C SER A 698 -21.70 10.85 15.60
N PHE A 699 -21.36 9.72 16.20
CA PHE A 699 -20.81 8.60 15.44
C PHE A 699 -21.94 7.75 14.83
N GLY A 700 -21.57 6.91 13.87
CA GLY A 700 -22.46 5.97 13.17
C GLY A 700 -22.73 4.68 13.96
N PRO A 701 -23.24 3.62 13.32
CA PRO A 701 -23.33 2.31 13.96
C PRO A 701 -21.92 1.66 14.12
N PRO A 702 -21.66 0.89 15.18
CA PRO A 702 -20.43 0.11 15.34
C PRO A 702 -20.34 -1.03 14.34
N GLU A 703 -19.27 -1.04 13.55
CA GLU A 703 -19.00 -2.04 12.53
C GLU A 703 -17.62 -2.68 12.75
N THR A 704 -17.52 -4.02 12.63
CA THR A 704 -16.23 -4.73 12.73
C THR A 704 -15.49 -4.65 11.41
N TRP A 705 -14.49 -3.78 11.33
CA TRP A 705 -13.75 -3.47 10.10
C TRP A 705 -12.59 -4.44 9.83
N GLU A 706 -12.03 -5.09 10.86
CA GLU A 706 -10.98 -6.11 10.70
C GLU A 706 -11.03 -7.18 11.81
N PRO A 707 -11.40 -8.44 11.52
CA PRO A 707 -11.53 -9.49 12.53
C PRO A 707 -10.20 -10.07 13.07
N ASN A 708 -9.06 -9.87 12.39
CA ASN A 708 -7.79 -10.51 12.75
C ASN A 708 -7.09 -9.90 13.98
N PHE A 709 -7.55 -8.76 14.51
CA PHE A 709 -7.11 -8.19 15.79
C PHE A 709 -7.93 -8.71 17.00
N SER A 710 -8.76 -9.74 16.81
CA SER A 710 -9.70 -10.29 17.80
C SER A 710 -9.05 -11.01 18.99
N ASP A 711 -9.88 -11.33 20.00
CA ASP A 711 -9.50 -12.17 21.14
C ASP A 711 -9.14 -13.59 20.68
N ALA A 712 -9.90 -14.12 19.71
CA ALA A 712 -9.67 -15.44 19.12
C ALA A 712 -8.32 -15.50 18.37
N ALA A 713 -7.88 -14.40 17.77
CA ALA A 713 -6.56 -14.23 17.18
C ALA A 713 -5.44 -13.96 18.23
N GLY A 714 -5.76 -13.97 19.53
CA GLY A 714 -4.79 -13.89 20.63
C GLY A 714 -4.33 -12.48 21.01
N TRP A 715 -4.94 -11.42 20.46
CA TRP A 715 -4.46 -10.05 20.68
C TRP A 715 -4.69 -9.55 22.11
N ALA A 716 -5.79 -9.91 22.77
CA ALA A 716 -6.10 -9.43 24.13
C ALA A 716 -5.09 -9.90 25.20
N GLY A 717 -4.53 -11.11 25.04
CA GLY A 717 -3.67 -11.72 26.05
C GLY A 717 -2.25 -11.16 26.12
N VAL A 718 -1.87 -10.29 25.18
CA VAL A 718 -0.47 -9.89 24.95
C VAL A 718 -0.36 -8.36 24.80
N PRO A 719 0.18 -7.63 25.80
CA PRO A 719 0.33 -6.18 25.73
C PRO A 719 1.17 -5.67 24.56
N SER A 720 2.16 -6.45 24.11
CA SER A 720 2.96 -6.15 22.92
C SER A 720 2.21 -6.35 21.59
N HIS A 721 0.92 -6.73 21.63
CA HIS A 721 0.02 -6.76 20.48
C HIS A 721 -0.96 -5.58 20.57
N TRP A 722 -1.91 -5.60 21.50
CA TRP A 722 -2.94 -4.55 21.60
C TRP A 722 -2.37 -3.15 21.86
N GLY A 723 -1.26 -3.03 22.59
CA GLY A 723 -0.60 -1.75 22.90
C GLY A 723 0.22 -1.16 21.76
N THR A 724 0.18 -1.77 20.57
CA THR A 724 0.88 -1.32 19.35
C THR A 724 -0.08 -1.04 18.20
N ILE A 725 -1.39 -1.20 18.42
CA ILE A 725 -2.40 -0.86 17.43
C ILE A 725 -2.36 0.64 17.22
N SER A 726 -2.23 1.05 15.95
CA SER A 726 -2.21 2.44 15.53
C SER A 726 -2.95 2.59 14.21
N PHE A 727 -3.44 3.79 13.95
CA PHE A 727 -4.05 4.16 12.67
C PHE A 727 -3.15 5.20 11.98
N ALA A 728 -2.73 4.93 10.74
CA ALA A 728 -1.80 5.75 9.98
C ALA A 728 -1.96 5.49 8.47
N ASP A 729 -1.84 6.51 7.62
CA ASP A 729 -1.96 6.36 6.16
C ASP A 729 -0.63 5.83 5.57
N LEU A 730 -0.58 4.54 5.25
CA LEU A 730 0.63 3.86 4.77
C LEU A 730 0.81 3.95 3.25
N ASN A 731 -0.22 4.41 2.53
CA ASN A 731 -0.30 4.30 1.08
C ASN A 731 -0.47 5.67 0.39
N GLY A 732 -0.80 6.71 1.16
CA GLY A 732 -0.91 8.10 0.73
C GLY A 732 -2.26 8.44 0.10
N ASP A 733 -3.30 7.63 0.31
CA ASP A 733 -4.64 7.87 -0.25
C ASP A 733 -5.56 8.76 0.60
N GLY A 734 -5.06 9.24 1.74
CA GLY A 734 -5.75 10.14 2.65
C GLY A 734 -6.60 9.42 3.69
N LYS A 735 -6.49 8.10 3.82
CA LYS A 735 -7.20 7.30 4.84
C LYS A 735 -6.20 6.64 5.79
N ALA A 736 -6.49 6.67 7.07
CA ALA A 736 -5.71 5.95 8.05
C ALA A 736 -5.96 4.43 7.96
N ASP A 737 -4.92 3.67 7.64
CA ASP A 737 -4.89 2.21 7.67
C ASP A 737 -4.69 1.71 9.11
N VAL A 738 -5.05 0.45 9.40
CA VAL A 738 -4.77 -0.14 10.72
C VAL A 738 -3.52 -1.01 10.70
N CYS A 739 -2.58 -0.73 11.61
CA CYS A 739 -1.41 -1.56 11.85
C CYS A 739 -1.35 -2.02 13.31
N GLY A 740 -0.67 -3.15 13.54
CA GLY A 740 -0.20 -3.53 14.87
C GLY A 740 0.83 -4.65 14.82
N ARG A 741 1.54 -4.85 15.92
CA ARG A 741 2.58 -5.86 16.04
C ARG A 741 2.01 -7.20 16.49
N ALA A 742 2.11 -8.23 15.65
CA ALA A 742 1.88 -9.62 16.02
C ALA A 742 3.21 -10.33 16.39
N THR A 743 3.11 -11.58 16.89
CA THR A 743 4.27 -12.45 17.18
C THR A 743 5.26 -12.56 16.01
N ALA A 744 4.77 -12.55 14.77
CA ALA A 744 5.60 -12.75 13.58
C ALA A 744 6.10 -11.45 12.91
N GLY A 745 5.72 -10.26 13.41
CA GLY A 745 6.09 -8.96 12.82
C GLY A 745 4.98 -7.92 12.93
N VAL A 746 5.16 -6.75 12.32
CA VAL A 746 4.05 -5.81 12.11
C VAL A 746 3.15 -6.35 11.00
N VAL A 747 1.84 -6.31 11.26
CA VAL A 747 0.78 -6.60 10.31
C VAL A 747 -0.09 -5.37 10.11
N CYS A 748 -0.52 -5.11 8.87
CA CYS A 748 -1.34 -3.96 8.53
C CYS A 748 -2.45 -4.33 7.54
N GLY A 749 -3.62 -3.71 7.70
CA GLY A 749 -4.78 -3.81 6.82
C GLY A 749 -5.15 -2.44 6.30
N LEU A 750 -5.11 -2.26 4.97
CA LEU A 750 -5.34 -0.98 4.31
C LEU A 750 -6.82 -0.58 4.34
N SER A 751 -7.14 0.70 4.53
CA SER A 751 -8.51 1.19 4.53
C SER A 751 -9.09 1.29 3.12
N THR A 752 -10.25 0.67 2.93
CA THR A 752 -11.10 0.86 1.74
C THR A 752 -12.04 2.05 1.88
N GLY A 753 -12.10 2.67 3.06
CA GLY A 753 -13.09 3.67 3.46
C GLY A 753 -14.44 3.10 3.93
N THR A 754 -14.63 1.78 3.88
CA THR A 754 -15.81 1.07 4.44
C THR A 754 -15.46 -0.18 5.25
N SER A 755 -14.23 -0.68 5.13
CA SER A 755 -13.60 -1.71 5.97
C SER A 755 -12.08 -1.60 5.82
N PHE A 756 -11.32 -2.33 6.65
CA PHE A 756 -9.93 -2.61 6.30
C PHE A 756 -9.86 -3.84 5.39
N ALA A 757 -8.83 -3.90 4.55
CA ALA A 757 -8.41 -5.10 3.84
C ALA A 757 -7.74 -6.08 4.82
N PRO A 758 -7.84 -7.41 4.61
CA PRO A 758 -7.30 -8.42 5.51
C PRO A 758 -5.85 -8.14 5.92
N ALA A 759 -5.60 -7.96 7.22
CA ALA A 759 -4.28 -7.59 7.71
C ALA A 759 -3.18 -8.61 7.33
N THR A 760 -2.23 -8.19 6.50
CA THR A 760 -1.11 -9.01 6.00
C THR A 760 0.19 -8.72 6.74
N MET A 761 1.24 -9.51 6.51
CA MET A 761 2.58 -9.23 7.05
C MET A 761 3.25 -8.08 6.31
N TRP A 762 3.59 -7.01 7.03
CA TRP A 762 4.22 -5.82 6.48
C TRP A 762 5.70 -5.68 6.88
N GLU A 763 6.08 -6.12 8.08
CA GLU A 763 7.49 -6.09 8.51
C GLU A 763 7.84 -7.23 9.50
N PRO A 764 8.55 -8.29 9.07
CA PRO A 764 8.87 -9.44 9.91
C PRO A 764 10.02 -9.21 10.93
N SER A 765 10.87 -8.20 10.76
CA SER A 765 11.98 -7.90 11.67
C SER A 765 11.52 -7.36 13.03
N PHE A 766 10.25 -6.96 13.17
CA PHE A 766 9.62 -6.55 14.43
C PHE A 766 9.04 -7.74 15.23
N SER A 767 9.32 -8.98 14.81
CA SER A 767 8.82 -10.23 15.42
C SER A 767 9.34 -10.52 16.83
N ASP A 768 8.70 -11.48 17.52
CA ASP A 768 9.15 -12.03 18.81
C ASP A 768 10.54 -12.67 18.67
N ALA A 769 10.81 -13.34 17.53
CA ALA A 769 12.10 -13.95 17.22
C ALA A 769 13.24 -12.93 17.09
N SER A 770 12.92 -11.70 16.65
CA SER A 770 13.85 -10.57 16.58
C SER A 770 14.02 -9.80 17.90
N GLY A 771 13.46 -10.29 19.02
CA GLY A 771 13.69 -9.70 20.35
C GLY A 771 12.74 -8.57 20.75
N TRP A 772 11.64 -8.38 20.03
CA TRP A 772 10.60 -7.40 20.37
C TRP A 772 9.56 -7.91 21.38
N ALA A 773 9.62 -9.19 21.75
CA ALA A 773 8.78 -9.78 22.79
C ALA A 773 9.15 -9.27 24.19
N GLY A 774 8.14 -9.03 25.02
CA GLY A 774 8.31 -8.94 26.49
C GLY A 774 8.97 -7.67 27.06
N MET A 775 9.45 -6.73 26.24
CA MET A 775 10.04 -5.46 26.68
C MET A 775 9.19 -4.27 26.22
N ALA A 776 8.52 -3.59 27.17
CA ALA A 776 7.73 -2.39 26.88
C ALA A 776 8.55 -1.26 26.24
N SER A 777 9.85 -1.21 26.55
CA SER A 777 10.84 -0.30 25.97
C SER A 777 11.19 -0.55 24.50
N HIS A 778 10.64 -1.62 23.89
CA HIS A 778 10.68 -1.86 22.45
C HIS A 778 9.30 -1.57 21.83
N TYR A 779 8.30 -2.40 22.10
CA TYR A 779 7.00 -2.30 21.41
C TYR A 779 6.25 -0.98 21.69
N GLY A 780 6.41 -0.37 22.86
CA GLY A 780 5.78 0.92 23.20
C GLY A 780 6.33 2.12 22.40
N THR A 781 7.44 1.94 21.69
CA THR A 781 8.10 2.97 20.85
C THR A 781 7.70 2.90 19.37
N ILE A 782 6.90 1.91 18.96
CA ILE A 782 6.47 1.76 17.57
C ILE A 782 5.61 2.96 17.17
N ARG A 783 6.02 3.67 16.12
CA ARG A 783 5.34 4.85 15.56
C ARG A 783 5.42 4.81 14.04
N TYR A 784 4.59 5.62 13.40
CA TYR A 784 4.49 5.71 11.95
C TYR A 784 4.73 7.17 11.49
N PRO A 785 5.99 7.64 11.48
CA PRO A 785 6.38 8.97 11.01
C PRO A 785 6.49 9.05 9.48
N ASP A 786 6.60 10.24 8.90
CA ASP A 786 7.02 10.39 7.49
C ASP A 786 8.51 10.79 7.44
N LEU A 787 9.40 9.81 7.25
CA LEU A 787 10.86 10.05 7.27
C LEU A 787 11.38 10.56 5.93
N ASN A 788 10.59 10.44 4.85
CA ASN A 788 11.04 10.61 3.47
C ASN A 788 10.33 11.74 2.72
N GLY A 789 9.25 12.28 3.30
CA GLY A 789 8.48 13.42 2.82
C GLY A 789 7.52 13.08 1.67
N ASP A 790 7.19 11.80 1.46
CA ASP A 790 6.25 11.38 0.39
C ASP A 790 4.77 11.42 0.82
N GLY A 791 4.49 11.78 2.08
CA GLY A 791 3.15 11.90 2.63
C GLY A 791 2.57 10.59 3.17
N LYS A 792 3.36 9.51 3.21
CA LYS A 792 2.97 8.23 3.81
C LYS A 792 3.63 8.04 5.17
N ALA A 793 2.97 7.24 5.99
CA ALA A 793 3.46 6.87 7.30
C ALA A 793 4.37 5.63 7.20
N ASP A 794 5.67 5.84 7.37
CA ASP A 794 6.71 4.82 7.50
C ASP A 794 6.53 4.00 8.80
N LEU A 795 7.46 3.10 9.12
CA LEU A 795 7.50 2.38 10.39
C LEU A 795 8.81 2.66 11.11
N CYS A 796 8.76 3.06 12.38
CA CYS A 796 9.92 3.16 13.26
C CYS A 796 9.69 2.58 14.65
N GLY A 797 10.74 2.07 15.29
CA GLY A 797 10.74 1.71 16.71
C GLY A 797 12.12 1.32 17.27
N ARG A 798 12.25 1.29 18.59
CA ARG A 798 13.48 0.87 19.29
C ARG A 798 13.60 -0.65 19.33
N SER A 799 14.64 -1.16 18.67
CA SER A 799 15.10 -2.55 18.76
C SER A 799 16.18 -2.73 19.84
N VAL A 800 16.63 -3.98 20.04
CA VAL A 800 17.80 -4.32 20.87
C VAL A 800 19.13 -3.72 20.38
N SER A 801 19.20 -3.28 19.13
CA SER A 801 20.45 -2.86 18.46
C SER A 801 20.48 -1.38 18.06
N GLY A 802 19.40 -0.63 18.31
CA GLY A 802 19.24 0.75 17.83
C GLY A 802 17.80 1.04 17.42
N ILE A 803 17.58 2.16 16.73
CA ILE A 803 16.27 2.46 16.13
C ILE A 803 16.17 1.72 14.80
N ALA A 804 15.13 0.90 14.65
CA ALA A 804 14.79 0.23 13.41
C ALA A 804 13.71 1.04 12.69
N CYS A 805 13.95 1.41 11.44
CA CYS A 805 12.99 2.13 10.60
C CYS A 805 12.95 1.56 9.18
N GLY A 806 11.77 1.51 8.57
CA GLY A 806 11.55 1.08 7.18
C GLY A 806 10.47 1.91 6.54
N THR A 807 10.66 2.28 5.27
CA THR A 807 9.77 3.25 4.61
C THR A 807 8.52 2.60 4.03
N ALA A 808 7.44 3.37 3.93
CA ALA A 808 6.22 2.99 3.24
C ALA A 808 6.50 2.63 1.75
N PRO A 809 5.64 1.77 1.14
CA PRO A 809 5.83 1.22 -0.21
C PRO A 809 5.81 2.24 -1.37
#